data_AF-A0A3A0G489-F1
#
_entry.id   AF-A0A3A0G489-F1
#
_cell.length_a   1.000
_cell.length_b   1.000
_cell.length_c   1.000
_cell.angle_alpha   90.00
_cell.angle_beta   90.00
_cell.angle_gamma   90.00
#
_symmetry.space_group_name_H-M   'P 1'
#
loop_
_entity.id
_entity.type
_entity.pdbx_description
1 polymer ?
#
loop_
_entity_poly.entity_id
_entity_poly.type
_entity_poly.pdbx_seq_one_letter_code
_entity_poly.pdbx_strand_id
1 'polypeptide(L)'
;MSHPQPSTFRPTDGARRSGLALVLIPAALLAAAALWTRLASAQAPAPADLAATQVHLPAMAVAGLPGCETRVEVQNAGTTPAKAILVVWDGKAASACSPDAAGPLKVECTGLIRPGGTWNLGNQQIPIGSASGTLFSVTAASFSELGLPAPGGVDDIAADYLCEQLFFGVVGDADDYRRFKRAFDLGLTYADVPLAAVAGAPLAVQVERRCLPDAAGGTGMGAAYEGVPGTALGRPRADGRHAYAVPLAAADADGRTTRLSIQNAGFDCATVEVWYRPWGDAPDSPCDVRSVKCVTLTIAPGEAEALNPARWCGSPGQTGSVWLESDGPLAAVADTRGPAALASYVAAPGDDGAASAALVAPIAMPPADAHGRRSFRRVHVQNLDADRMAAIRLLAVDTGGDVVATDAREACPRGGTTFNLEALALPPAWTGSVRVEALAAGGGPAVPLPIAAVLDLRGRMADASPADGIQLSAVPAVGGIGRPDGPGIVALPWLRKGRGAGDAAEIMVHNRVTVPGYTDFVMFIFDANGLLDFTCQKLGAGQVEHIDLQRWGFVNTGFNGSAIVSAAFWEHDVFDPAGAHVRNAVGLGAVVMERTAVAASGAAAFAFRRPAGAPPIVSLRALCGSPPLLPTPTPAAPPTRVPSPTPERPPTAAPTVRLALPWASGGAAP
;
A
#
# COMPACT_ATOMS: atom_id res chain seq x y z
N MET A 1 85.75 23.87 -14.94
CA MET A 1 86.27 24.52 -13.73
C MET A 1 85.36 24.10 -12.58
N SER A 2 85.59 22.91 -12.00
CA SER A 2 86.28 22.72 -10.71
C SER A 2 85.64 23.49 -9.53
N HIS A 3 84.90 22.71 -8.72
CA HIS A 3 84.68 22.76 -7.26
C HIS A 3 85.67 23.62 -6.42
N PRO A 4 85.28 24.12 -5.22
CA PRO A 4 84.96 23.21 -4.09
C PRO A 4 83.96 23.67 -3.00
N GLN A 5 83.47 22.65 -2.27
CA GLN A 5 82.91 22.66 -0.91
C GLN A 5 84.06 22.62 0.16
N PRO A 6 83.87 22.26 1.45
CA PRO A 6 83.02 22.75 2.57
C PRO A 6 83.86 23.02 3.86
N SER A 7 83.25 23.33 5.01
CA SER A 7 83.54 22.77 6.38
C SER A 7 83.09 23.70 7.54
N THR A 8 82.13 23.25 8.36
CA THR A 8 82.24 22.83 9.79
C THR A 8 82.44 23.93 10.85
N PHE A 9 81.50 24.06 11.81
CA PHE A 9 81.80 23.93 13.25
C PHE A 9 80.52 23.77 14.10
N ARG A 10 80.65 23.07 15.22
CA ARG A 10 79.61 22.56 16.13
C ARG A 10 79.75 23.27 17.52
N PRO A 11 79.04 22.85 18.59
CA PRO A 11 77.98 23.58 19.30
C PRO A 11 78.41 24.20 20.66
N THR A 12 77.51 24.93 21.33
CA THR A 12 77.54 25.07 22.80
C THR A 12 76.16 24.90 23.44
N ASP A 13 76.17 24.16 24.53
CA ASP A 13 75.05 23.82 25.42
C ASP A 13 74.55 25.00 26.25
N GLY A 14 73.28 24.98 26.65
CA GLY A 14 72.75 25.97 27.59
C GLY A 14 71.30 25.79 28.03
N ALA A 15 71.11 24.88 29.01
CA ALA A 15 70.15 24.99 30.12
C ALA A 15 68.62 24.90 29.89
N ARG A 16 68.10 23.80 30.45
CA ARG A 16 66.75 23.54 31.00
C ARG A 16 66.03 24.77 31.61
N ARG A 17 64.72 24.91 31.36
CA ARG A 17 63.61 24.77 32.35
C ARG A 17 62.22 25.09 31.76
N SER A 18 61.23 24.29 32.21
CA SER A 18 59.78 24.56 32.26
C SER A 18 59.02 24.56 30.93
N GLY A 19 57.90 23.87 30.71
CA GLY A 19 56.97 23.14 31.57
C GLY A 19 55.57 23.30 30.96
N LEU A 20 54.87 22.17 30.76
CA LEU A 20 53.46 22.04 30.31
C LEU A 20 53.07 22.60 28.93
N ALA A 21 52.83 21.70 27.97
CA ALA A 21 51.62 21.68 27.12
C ALA A 21 51.79 20.67 25.98
N LEU A 22 51.54 19.37 26.20
CA LEU A 22 51.37 18.43 25.07
C LEU A 22 50.68 17.11 25.47
N VAL A 23 49.40 17.13 25.88
CA VAL A 23 48.60 15.88 26.01
C VAL A 23 47.12 16.05 25.57
N LEU A 24 46.76 17.07 24.78
CA LEU A 24 45.35 17.27 24.36
C LEU A 24 45.08 17.12 22.85
N ILE A 25 46.07 16.72 22.06
CA ILE A 25 45.95 16.68 20.60
C ILE A 25 45.31 15.38 20.03
N PRO A 26 45.35 14.17 20.64
CA PRO A 26 44.80 12.98 19.97
C PRO A 26 43.27 12.90 20.04
N ALA A 27 42.63 13.43 21.10
CA ALA A 27 41.17 13.38 21.25
C ALA A 27 40.44 14.36 20.31
N ALA A 28 41.02 15.55 20.08
CA ALA A 28 40.45 16.53 19.16
C ALA A 28 40.57 16.10 17.68
N LEU A 29 41.65 15.42 17.30
CA LEU A 29 41.83 14.86 15.96
C LEU A 29 40.95 13.63 15.72
N LEU A 30 40.73 12.79 16.73
CA LEU A 30 39.77 11.67 16.64
C LEU A 30 38.31 12.16 16.62
N ALA A 31 37.98 13.19 17.40
CA ALA A 31 36.66 13.83 17.36
C ALA A 31 36.42 14.54 16.02
N ALA A 32 37.42 15.23 15.47
CA ALA A 32 37.36 15.84 14.15
C ALA A 32 37.25 14.79 13.03
N ALA A 33 37.97 13.68 13.11
CA ALA A 33 37.84 12.56 12.15
C ALA A 33 36.48 11.84 12.25
N ALA A 34 35.90 11.74 13.45
CA ALA A 34 34.55 11.22 13.67
C ALA A 34 33.44 12.21 13.24
N LEU A 35 33.71 13.51 13.30
CA LEU A 35 32.82 14.56 12.79
C LEU A 35 32.89 14.66 11.26
N TRP A 36 34.09 14.49 10.67
CA TRP A 36 34.30 14.45 9.23
C TRP A 36 33.72 13.17 8.60
N THR A 37 33.78 12.02 9.28
CA THR A 37 33.07 10.81 8.80
C THR A 37 31.55 10.91 8.91
N ARG A 38 31.01 11.72 9.84
CA ARG A 38 29.57 12.05 9.91
C ARG A 38 29.11 13.12 8.92
N LEU A 39 29.97 14.07 8.57
CA LEU A 39 29.69 15.11 7.56
C LEU A 39 29.90 14.58 6.13
N ALA A 40 30.81 13.63 5.91
CA ALA A 40 31.06 13.01 4.61
C ALA A 40 30.06 11.89 4.24
N SER A 41 29.10 11.57 5.12
CA SER A 41 28.08 10.54 4.88
C SER A 41 26.69 11.10 4.56
N ALA A 42 26.57 12.37 4.16
CA ALA A 42 25.38 12.86 3.47
C ALA A 42 25.38 12.33 2.04
N GLN A 43 25.27 11.00 1.91
CA GLN A 43 25.00 10.37 0.63
C GLN A 43 23.66 10.95 0.15
N ALA A 44 23.61 11.50 -1.06
CA ALA A 44 22.34 11.85 -1.69
C ALA A 44 21.41 10.63 -1.59
N PRO A 45 20.13 10.81 -1.19
CA PRO A 45 19.20 9.70 -1.12
C PRO A 45 19.21 8.93 -2.43
N ALA A 46 19.13 7.61 -2.33
CA ALA A 46 19.11 6.79 -3.53
C ALA A 46 17.83 7.12 -4.34
N PRO A 47 17.82 6.89 -5.67
CA PRO A 47 16.61 7.09 -6.47
C PRO A 47 15.36 6.37 -5.90
N ALA A 48 15.55 5.25 -5.19
CA ALA A 48 14.49 4.53 -4.50
C ALA A 48 13.89 5.30 -3.31
N ASP A 49 14.67 6.13 -2.63
CA ASP A 49 14.19 6.98 -1.53
C ASP A 49 13.36 8.14 -2.12
N LEU A 50 13.77 8.70 -3.25
CA LEU A 50 13.01 9.73 -3.98
C LEU A 50 11.68 9.19 -4.51
N ALA A 51 11.65 7.95 -4.99
CA ALA A 51 10.42 7.28 -5.37
C ALA A 51 9.40 7.16 -4.22
N ALA A 52 9.85 7.11 -2.96
CA ALA A 52 8.96 7.08 -1.79
C ALA A 52 8.40 8.47 -1.42
N THR A 53 8.99 9.54 -1.99
CA THR A 53 8.60 10.94 -1.73
C THR A 53 7.67 11.51 -2.79
N GLN A 54 7.22 10.71 -3.75
CA GLN A 54 6.24 11.12 -4.76
C GLN A 54 5.06 10.16 -4.83
N VAL A 55 3.87 10.70 -5.08
CA VAL A 55 2.62 9.93 -5.17
C VAL A 55 1.77 10.42 -6.34
N HIS A 56 1.36 9.50 -7.20
CA HIS A 56 0.62 9.75 -8.43
C HIS A 56 -0.88 9.51 -8.23
N LEU A 57 -1.70 10.41 -8.78
CA LEU A 57 -3.15 10.45 -8.62
C LEU A 57 -3.81 10.35 -10.01
N PRO A 58 -3.92 9.16 -10.61
CA PRO A 58 -4.32 9.02 -12.01
C PRO A 58 -5.79 9.32 -12.29
N ALA A 59 -6.64 9.34 -11.25
CA ALA A 59 -8.08 9.53 -11.40
C ALA A 59 -8.57 10.60 -10.41
N MET A 60 -8.19 11.86 -10.61
CA MET A 60 -8.66 12.97 -9.76
C MET A 60 -10.11 13.35 -10.10
N ALA A 61 -10.56 13.20 -11.34
CA ALA A 61 -11.97 13.34 -11.70
C ALA A 61 -12.63 11.97 -11.93
N VAL A 62 -13.96 11.89 -11.75
CA VAL A 62 -14.74 10.73 -12.18
C VAL A 62 -15.13 10.91 -13.64
N ALA A 63 -14.43 10.22 -14.52
CA ALA A 63 -14.56 10.47 -15.94
C ALA A 63 -15.97 10.08 -16.46
N GLY A 64 -16.63 11.04 -17.13
CA GLY A 64 -18.02 10.93 -17.56
C GLY A 64 -19.08 11.27 -16.51
N LEU A 65 -18.69 11.81 -15.34
CA LEU A 65 -19.57 12.44 -14.35
C LEU A 65 -19.02 13.81 -13.96
N PRO A 66 -19.48 14.91 -14.59
CA PRO A 66 -19.12 16.25 -14.13
C PRO A 66 -19.75 16.52 -12.76
N GLY A 67 -19.03 17.25 -11.89
CA GLY A 67 -19.57 17.71 -10.61
C GLY A 67 -19.29 16.82 -9.39
N CYS A 68 -18.51 15.75 -9.54
CA CYS A 68 -17.98 15.05 -8.37
C CYS A 68 -16.89 15.89 -7.70
N GLU A 69 -16.99 16.08 -6.39
CA GLU A 69 -15.97 16.73 -5.58
C GLU A 69 -14.84 15.75 -5.30
N THR A 70 -13.61 16.23 -5.43
CA THR A 70 -12.40 15.46 -5.15
C THR A 70 -11.72 16.02 -3.92
N ARG A 71 -11.32 15.10 -3.06
CA ARG A 71 -10.57 15.39 -1.86
C ARG A 71 -9.33 14.51 -1.82
N VAL A 72 -8.19 15.10 -1.48
CA VAL A 72 -6.91 14.40 -1.39
C VAL A 72 -6.39 14.55 0.03
N GLU A 73 -6.37 13.44 0.77
CA GLU A 73 -5.85 13.36 2.13
C GLU A 73 -4.40 12.92 2.08
N VAL A 74 -3.50 13.79 2.55
CA VAL A 74 -2.06 13.56 2.58
C VAL A 74 -1.65 13.33 4.03
N GLN A 75 -0.98 12.23 4.32
CA GLN A 75 -0.36 11.94 5.61
C GLN A 75 1.16 11.89 5.47
N ASN A 76 1.86 12.53 6.38
CA ASN A 76 3.30 12.37 6.52
C ASN A 76 3.59 11.04 7.24
N ALA A 77 4.06 10.04 6.50
CA ALA A 77 4.37 8.72 7.03
C ALA A 77 5.83 8.56 7.51
N GLY A 78 6.64 9.62 7.42
CA GLY A 78 8.02 9.63 7.90
C GLY A 78 8.19 10.31 9.25
N THR A 79 9.46 10.54 9.61
CA THR A 79 9.89 11.03 10.94
C THR A 79 10.24 12.52 10.96
N THR A 80 10.27 13.18 9.81
CA THR A 80 10.65 14.60 9.68
C THR A 80 9.47 15.43 9.20
N PRO A 81 9.33 16.69 9.63
CA PRO A 81 8.32 17.58 9.09
C PRO A 81 8.53 17.84 7.59
N ALA A 82 7.44 17.85 6.82
CA ALA A 82 7.47 18.03 5.37
C ALA A 82 6.27 18.87 4.91
N LYS A 83 6.36 19.38 3.69
CA LYS A 83 5.22 19.92 2.95
C LYS A 83 5.06 19.11 1.66
N ALA A 84 3.82 18.99 1.18
CA ALA A 84 3.54 18.35 -0.08
C ALA A 84 3.22 19.41 -1.14
N ILE A 85 3.80 19.25 -2.33
CA ILE A 85 3.53 20.06 -3.51
C ILE A 85 2.70 19.22 -4.48
N LEU A 86 1.44 19.59 -4.66
CA LEU A 86 0.53 18.98 -5.62
C LEU A 86 0.65 19.71 -6.97
N VAL A 87 1.07 18.99 -8.01
CA VAL A 87 1.01 19.43 -9.40
C VAL A 87 -0.17 18.72 -10.06
N VAL A 88 -0.99 19.44 -10.84
CA VAL A 88 -2.27 18.94 -11.38
C VAL A 88 -2.37 19.20 -12.87
N TRP A 89 -2.97 18.28 -13.62
CA TRP A 89 -3.25 18.39 -15.06
C TRP A 89 -4.74 18.40 -15.33
N ASP A 90 -5.12 19.09 -16.41
CA ASP A 90 -6.50 19.07 -16.90
C ASP A 90 -6.81 17.77 -17.67
N GLY A 91 -8.10 17.44 -17.79
CA GLY A 91 -8.57 16.32 -18.61
C GLY A 91 -9.16 16.72 -19.95
N LYS A 92 -8.90 17.94 -20.44
CA LYS A 92 -9.51 18.49 -21.66
C LYS A 92 -8.50 18.69 -22.78
N ALA A 93 -7.22 18.83 -22.47
CA ALA A 93 -6.16 18.73 -23.45
C ALA A 93 -6.17 17.31 -24.03
N ALA A 94 -6.20 17.19 -25.36
CA ALA A 94 -5.88 15.91 -25.98
C ALA A 94 -4.44 15.56 -25.59
N SER A 95 -4.19 14.34 -25.12
CA SER A 95 -2.81 13.92 -24.85
C SER A 95 -1.95 14.12 -26.09
N ALA A 96 -1.08 15.13 -26.01
CA ALA A 96 -0.11 15.47 -27.01
C ALA A 96 1.23 15.47 -26.30
N CYS A 97 2.27 14.94 -26.92
CA CYS A 97 3.60 15.03 -26.36
C CYS A 97 4.30 16.31 -26.80
N SER A 98 5.38 16.65 -26.09
CA SER A 98 6.22 17.80 -26.40
C SER A 98 6.51 17.90 -27.91
N PRO A 99 6.36 19.09 -28.52
CA PRO A 99 6.14 20.39 -27.86
C PRO A 99 4.66 20.76 -27.61
N ASP A 100 3.71 19.95 -28.05
CA ASP A 100 2.27 20.32 -28.07
C ASP A 100 1.52 19.97 -26.76
N ALA A 101 2.22 19.37 -25.81
CA ALA A 101 1.70 19.07 -24.48
C ALA A 101 1.33 20.36 -23.72
N ALA A 102 0.15 20.39 -23.09
CA ALA A 102 -0.31 21.58 -22.37
C ALA A 102 0.47 21.82 -21.08
N GLY A 103 0.91 20.73 -20.43
CA GLY A 103 1.61 20.79 -19.15
C GLY A 103 0.67 20.99 -17.96
N PRO A 104 1.23 21.18 -16.75
CA PRO A 104 0.46 21.37 -15.52
C PRO A 104 -0.55 22.52 -15.59
N LEU A 105 -1.78 22.27 -15.14
CA LEU A 105 -2.83 23.28 -14.95
C LEU A 105 -2.58 24.15 -13.72
N LYS A 106 -2.07 23.56 -12.64
CA LYS A 106 -1.88 24.24 -11.35
C LYS A 106 -0.83 23.55 -10.49
N VAL A 107 -0.16 24.35 -9.67
CA VAL A 107 0.62 23.91 -8.51
C VAL A 107 -0.05 24.43 -7.23
N GLU A 108 -0.21 23.56 -6.25
CA GLU A 108 -0.80 23.86 -4.94
C GLU A 108 0.07 23.22 -3.85
N CYS A 109 0.32 23.94 -2.76
CA CYS A 109 1.22 23.48 -1.72
C CYS A 109 0.52 23.43 -0.36
N THR A 110 0.82 22.40 0.41
CA THR A 110 0.26 22.25 1.76
C THR A 110 0.96 23.20 2.74
N GLY A 111 0.32 23.40 3.90
CA GLY A 111 1.04 23.85 5.08
C GLY A 111 2.01 22.78 5.60
N LEU A 112 2.62 23.06 6.76
CA LEU A 112 3.48 22.12 7.46
C LEU A 112 2.72 20.84 7.87
N ILE A 113 3.22 19.68 7.45
CA ILE A 113 2.72 18.38 7.88
C ILE A 113 3.77 17.76 8.82
N ARG A 114 3.47 17.73 10.12
CA ARG A 114 4.31 17.06 11.12
C ARG A 114 4.27 15.54 10.93
N PRO A 115 5.27 14.78 11.42
CA PRO A 115 5.25 13.31 11.42
C PRO A 115 3.92 12.75 11.93
N GLY A 116 3.29 11.87 11.14
CA GLY A 116 1.97 11.28 11.40
C GLY A 116 0.76 12.19 11.20
N GLY A 117 0.97 13.50 11.09
CA GLY A 117 -0.08 14.48 10.81
C GLY A 117 -0.58 14.40 9.37
N THR A 118 -1.71 15.06 9.13
CA THR A 118 -2.38 15.08 7.83
C THR A 118 -2.69 16.47 7.34
N TRP A 119 -2.89 16.57 6.02
CA TRP A 119 -3.41 17.73 5.33
C TRP A 119 -4.48 17.28 4.33
N ASN A 120 -5.51 18.10 4.16
CA ASN A 120 -6.60 17.83 3.23
C ASN A 120 -6.62 18.88 2.13
N LEU A 121 -6.50 18.45 0.88
CA LEU A 121 -6.62 19.29 -0.31
C LEU A 121 -8.00 19.06 -0.93
N GLY A 122 -8.75 20.13 -1.19
CA GLY A 122 -10.05 20.06 -1.84
C GLY A 122 -10.56 21.43 -2.25
N ASN A 123 -11.76 21.49 -2.82
CA ASN A 123 -12.39 22.75 -3.23
C ASN A 123 -11.47 23.59 -4.14
N GLN A 124 -11.26 24.88 -3.82
CA GLN A 124 -10.46 25.82 -4.62
C GLN A 124 -8.98 25.40 -4.78
N GLN A 125 -8.50 24.50 -3.93
CA GLN A 125 -7.14 23.97 -4.01
C GLN A 125 -6.99 23.02 -5.21
N ILE A 126 -8.05 22.29 -5.56
CA ILE A 126 -8.11 21.36 -6.71
C ILE A 126 -9.06 21.93 -7.77
N PRO A 127 -8.54 22.49 -8.88
CA PRO A 127 -9.39 23.06 -9.92
C PRO A 127 -10.40 22.04 -10.47
N ILE A 128 -11.59 22.52 -10.83
CA ILE A 128 -12.59 21.70 -11.52
C ILE A 128 -12.00 21.23 -12.86
N GLY A 129 -12.10 19.93 -13.15
CA GLY A 129 -11.57 19.34 -14.38
C GLY A 129 -10.16 18.78 -14.26
N SER A 130 -9.58 18.78 -13.06
CA SER A 130 -8.34 18.08 -12.73
C SER A 130 -8.48 16.58 -13.03
N ALA A 131 -7.77 16.07 -14.04
CA ALA A 131 -7.83 14.66 -14.42
C ALA A 131 -6.82 13.81 -13.64
N SER A 132 -5.61 14.34 -13.47
CA SER A 132 -4.53 13.70 -12.74
C SER A 132 -3.73 14.68 -11.90
N GLY A 133 -2.97 14.16 -10.96
CA GLY A 133 -2.03 14.94 -10.17
C GLY A 133 -0.83 14.11 -9.71
N THR A 134 0.20 14.80 -9.26
CA THR A 134 1.37 14.20 -8.61
C THR A 134 1.72 15.05 -7.39
N LEU A 135 1.86 14.41 -6.23
CA LEU A 135 2.40 15.04 -5.04
C LEU A 135 3.89 14.76 -4.91
N PHE A 136 4.66 15.79 -4.57
CA PHE A 136 6.06 15.69 -4.22
C PHE A 136 6.24 16.14 -2.77
N SER A 137 6.92 15.32 -1.96
CA SER A 137 7.27 15.64 -0.59
C SER A 137 8.60 16.37 -0.54
N VAL A 138 8.61 17.51 0.14
CA VAL A 138 9.81 18.33 0.30
C VAL A 138 9.96 18.67 1.78
N THR A 139 11.21 18.66 2.25
CA THR A 139 11.52 18.97 3.65
C THR A 139 11.05 20.37 4.04
N ALA A 140 10.55 20.51 5.27
CA ALA A 140 10.19 21.81 5.83
C ALA A 140 11.39 22.54 6.48
N ALA A 141 12.61 22.04 6.31
CA ALA A 141 13.83 22.69 6.75
C ALA A 141 14.25 23.83 5.81
N SER A 142 14.95 24.84 6.34
CA SER A 142 15.57 25.87 5.51
C SER A 142 16.84 25.35 4.80
N PHE A 143 17.29 26.07 3.77
CA PHE A 143 18.55 25.71 3.09
C PHE A 143 19.75 25.73 4.06
N SER A 144 19.82 26.70 4.98
CA SER A 144 20.90 26.77 5.96
C SER A 144 20.87 25.63 6.99
N GLU A 145 19.68 25.20 7.42
CA GLU A 145 19.51 24.02 8.29
C GLU A 145 20.00 22.73 7.60
N LEU A 146 19.87 22.67 6.28
CA LEU A 146 20.37 21.57 5.45
C LEU A 146 21.86 21.72 5.08
N GLY A 147 22.51 22.82 5.45
CA GLY A 147 23.88 23.12 5.06
C GLY A 147 24.05 23.39 3.56
N LEU A 148 22.98 23.80 2.88
CA LEU A 148 22.93 24.10 1.46
C LEU A 148 23.07 25.61 1.21
N PRO A 149 23.61 26.02 0.05
CA PRO A 149 23.57 27.42 -0.34
C PRO A 149 22.12 27.86 -0.57
N ALA A 150 21.75 29.01 -0.03
CA ALA A 150 20.47 29.65 -0.25
C ALA A 150 20.34 30.10 -1.73
N PRO A 151 19.41 29.54 -2.53
CA PRO A 151 19.16 30.02 -3.89
C PRO A 151 18.78 31.50 -3.88
N GLY A 152 19.39 32.30 -4.76
CA GLY A 152 19.17 33.75 -4.79
C GLY A 152 19.63 34.52 -3.53
N GLY A 153 20.35 33.86 -2.60
CA GLY A 153 20.87 34.48 -1.37
C GLY A 153 19.86 34.65 -0.24
N VAL A 154 18.65 34.08 -0.35
CA VAL A 154 17.61 34.14 0.69
C VAL A 154 17.43 32.76 1.33
N ASP A 155 17.67 32.65 2.63
CA ASP A 155 17.49 31.39 3.38
C ASP A 155 16.01 31.13 3.65
N ASP A 156 15.36 30.50 2.68
CA ASP A 156 13.95 30.11 2.74
C ASP A 156 13.78 28.62 3.11
N ILE A 157 12.55 28.23 3.45
CA ILE A 157 12.17 26.83 3.60
C ILE A 157 12.22 26.17 2.21
N ALA A 158 12.95 25.06 2.09
CA ALA A 158 13.20 24.41 0.80
C ALA A 158 11.90 24.06 0.05
N ALA A 159 10.88 23.62 0.78
CA ALA A 159 9.56 23.33 0.21
C ALA A 159 8.80 24.57 -0.29
N ASP A 160 8.91 25.71 0.39
CA ASP A 160 8.23 26.94 -0.01
C ASP A 160 8.90 27.55 -1.24
N TYR A 161 10.23 27.57 -1.25
CA TYR A 161 11.00 27.98 -2.41
C TYR A 161 10.68 27.11 -3.64
N LEU A 162 10.75 25.78 -3.51
CA LEU A 162 10.48 24.88 -4.64
C LEU A 162 9.02 24.97 -5.11
N CYS A 163 8.08 25.13 -4.18
CA CYS A 163 6.68 25.38 -4.52
C CYS A 163 6.52 26.60 -5.42
N GLU A 164 7.16 27.72 -5.06
CA GLU A 164 7.13 28.95 -5.85
C GLU A 164 7.78 28.77 -7.22
N GLN A 165 8.94 28.11 -7.28
CA GLN A 165 9.62 27.82 -8.55
C GLN A 165 8.76 26.99 -9.49
N LEU A 166 8.04 26.00 -8.97
CA LEU A 166 7.12 25.19 -9.78
C LEU A 166 5.90 25.98 -10.20
N PHE A 167 5.30 26.77 -9.31
CA PHE A 167 4.14 27.59 -9.63
C PHE A 167 4.40 28.55 -10.79
N PHE A 168 5.57 29.19 -10.84
CA PHE A 168 5.92 30.11 -11.93
C PHE A 168 6.58 29.45 -13.14
N GLY A 169 7.26 28.32 -12.95
CA GLY A 169 8.03 27.66 -14.03
C GLY A 169 7.23 26.65 -14.83
N VAL A 170 6.47 25.77 -14.18
CA VAL A 170 5.91 24.58 -14.86
C VAL A 170 4.45 24.72 -15.27
N VAL A 171 3.70 25.67 -14.73
CA VAL A 171 2.28 25.84 -15.07
C VAL A 171 2.14 26.27 -16.53
N GLY A 172 1.46 25.46 -17.33
CA GLY A 172 1.33 25.64 -18.78
C GLY A 172 2.61 25.36 -19.59
N ASP A 173 3.66 24.79 -18.97
CA ASP A 173 4.92 24.42 -19.62
C ASP A 173 5.26 22.95 -19.36
N ALA A 174 4.86 22.09 -20.30
CA ALA A 174 5.14 20.66 -20.23
C ALA A 174 6.64 20.34 -20.29
N ASP A 175 7.45 21.15 -20.97
CA ASP A 175 8.88 20.93 -21.13
C ASP A 175 9.65 21.28 -19.86
N ASP A 176 9.23 22.30 -19.12
CA ASP A 176 9.80 22.63 -17.82
C ASP A 176 9.38 21.63 -16.74
N TYR A 177 8.11 21.20 -16.75
CA TYR A 177 7.69 20.06 -15.92
C TYR A 177 8.54 18.80 -16.20
N ARG A 178 8.80 18.50 -17.48
CA ARG A 178 9.65 17.38 -17.89
C ARG A 178 11.05 17.49 -17.27
N ARG A 179 11.67 18.67 -17.33
CA ARG A 179 12.99 18.93 -16.73
C ARG A 179 12.96 18.75 -15.22
N PHE A 180 11.96 19.30 -14.54
CA PHE A 180 11.76 19.13 -13.11
C PHE A 180 11.61 17.65 -12.75
N LYS A 181 10.68 16.93 -13.38
CA LYS A 181 10.39 15.52 -13.07
C LYS A 181 11.62 14.64 -13.28
N ARG A 182 12.35 14.84 -14.38
CA ARG A 182 13.62 14.15 -14.63
C ARG A 182 14.65 14.46 -13.53
N ALA A 183 14.76 15.72 -13.13
CA ALA A 183 15.68 16.10 -12.06
C ALA A 183 15.27 15.46 -10.73
N PHE A 184 13.97 15.42 -10.41
CA PHE A 184 13.46 14.82 -9.19
C PHE A 184 13.72 13.31 -9.16
N ASP A 185 13.38 12.58 -10.22
CA ASP A 185 13.55 11.13 -10.28
C ASP A 185 15.01 10.68 -10.25
N LEU A 186 15.91 11.50 -10.80
CA LEU A 186 17.34 11.21 -10.88
C LEU A 186 18.16 11.87 -9.75
N GLY A 187 17.51 12.61 -8.84
CA GLY A 187 18.18 13.32 -7.74
C GLY A 187 19.13 14.44 -8.19
N LEU A 188 18.82 15.08 -9.32
CA LEU A 188 19.60 16.19 -9.90
C LEU A 188 19.15 17.55 -9.33
N THR A 189 19.74 18.62 -9.87
CA THR A 189 19.39 20.00 -9.53
C THR A 189 18.33 20.55 -10.47
N TYR A 190 17.38 21.30 -9.93
CA TYR A 190 16.38 22.08 -10.67
C TYR A 190 16.24 23.46 -10.02
N ALA A 191 16.27 24.54 -10.82
CA ALA A 191 16.20 25.92 -10.31
C ALA A 191 17.16 26.17 -9.13
N ASP A 192 18.42 25.74 -9.26
CA ASP A 192 19.47 25.78 -8.21
C ASP A 192 19.18 24.98 -6.93
N VAL A 193 18.10 24.20 -6.89
CA VAL A 193 17.74 23.32 -5.77
C VAL A 193 18.27 21.90 -6.02
N PRO A 194 19.16 21.35 -5.18
CA PRO A 194 19.56 19.95 -5.26
C PRO A 194 18.43 19.05 -4.74
N LEU A 195 17.61 18.50 -5.64
CA LEU A 195 16.35 17.82 -5.29
C LEU A 195 16.55 16.61 -4.38
N ALA A 196 17.66 15.90 -4.52
CA ALA A 196 18.01 14.81 -3.62
C ALA A 196 18.16 15.28 -2.16
N ALA A 197 18.75 16.46 -1.92
CA ALA A 197 19.01 16.94 -0.57
C ALA A 197 17.78 17.56 0.11
N VAL A 198 16.77 17.96 -0.67
CA VAL A 198 15.54 18.61 -0.16
C VAL A 198 14.33 17.69 -0.14
N ALA A 199 14.46 16.44 -0.62
CA ALA A 199 13.39 15.47 -0.60
C ALA A 199 12.84 15.27 0.83
N GLY A 200 11.50 15.27 0.94
CA GLY A 200 10.80 15.21 2.21
C GLY A 200 10.62 13.79 2.75
N ALA A 201 9.72 13.67 3.72
CA ALA A 201 9.30 12.38 4.26
C ALA A 201 8.37 11.63 3.29
N PRO A 202 8.31 10.28 3.31
CA PRO A 202 7.32 9.54 2.53
C PRO A 202 5.89 9.96 2.83
N LEU A 203 5.06 10.02 1.79
CA LEU A 203 3.65 10.41 1.89
C LEU A 203 2.74 9.22 1.67
N ALA A 204 1.67 9.16 2.47
CA ALA A 204 0.53 8.30 2.25
C ALA A 204 -0.65 9.16 1.80
N VAL A 205 -1.24 8.88 0.64
CA VAL A 205 -2.19 9.81 0.00
C VAL A 205 -3.45 9.11 -0.46
N GLN A 206 -4.57 9.36 0.22
CA GLN A 206 -5.87 8.83 -0.20
C GLN A 206 -6.62 9.86 -1.06
N VAL A 207 -7.21 9.40 -2.15
CA VAL A 207 -8.10 10.23 -2.98
C VAL A 207 -9.52 9.77 -2.78
N GLU A 208 -10.37 10.65 -2.29
CA GLU A 208 -11.80 10.44 -2.20
C GLU A 208 -12.52 11.28 -3.25
N ARG A 209 -13.47 10.67 -3.97
CA ARG A 209 -14.33 11.33 -4.94
C ARG A 209 -15.77 11.10 -4.54
N ARG A 210 -16.53 12.18 -4.38
CA ARG A 210 -17.94 12.15 -3.99
C ARG A 210 -18.78 12.91 -5.01
N CYS A 211 -19.76 12.23 -5.58
CA CYS A 211 -20.75 12.78 -6.49
C CYS A 211 -22.05 12.96 -5.71
N LEU A 212 -22.51 14.20 -5.56
CA LEU A 212 -23.77 14.47 -4.88
C LEU A 212 -24.97 13.97 -5.70
N PRO A 213 -26.09 13.62 -5.03
CA PRO A 213 -27.39 13.42 -5.67
C PRO A 213 -27.70 14.52 -6.67
N ASP A 214 -28.17 14.18 -7.87
CA ASP A 214 -28.65 15.20 -8.80
C ASP A 214 -30.02 15.75 -8.35
N ALA A 215 -30.39 16.93 -8.85
CA ALA A 215 -31.68 17.57 -8.53
C ALA A 215 -32.91 16.76 -9.04
N ALA A 216 -32.69 15.73 -9.86
CA ALA A 216 -33.71 14.82 -10.38
C ALA A 216 -33.93 13.59 -9.49
N GLY A 217 -33.24 13.49 -8.35
CA GLY A 217 -33.41 12.40 -7.37
C GLY A 217 -32.44 11.23 -7.54
N GLY A 218 -31.34 11.41 -8.27
CA GLY A 218 -30.26 10.43 -8.36
C GLY A 218 -29.61 10.15 -7.00
N THR A 219 -29.10 8.94 -6.80
CA THR A 219 -28.36 8.59 -5.58
C THR A 219 -26.96 9.17 -5.61
N GLY A 220 -26.49 9.66 -4.45
CA GLY A 220 -25.09 10.04 -4.29
C GLY A 220 -24.20 8.82 -4.45
N MET A 221 -22.99 9.02 -4.95
CA MET A 221 -22.00 7.96 -5.11
C MET A 221 -20.65 8.46 -4.62
N GLY A 222 -19.85 7.56 -4.06
CA GLY A 222 -18.49 7.88 -3.65
C GLY A 222 -17.56 6.71 -3.93
N ALA A 223 -16.29 7.02 -4.17
CA ALA A 223 -15.24 6.01 -4.17
C ALA A 223 -13.95 6.63 -3.65
N ALA A 224 -13.13 5.79 -3.02
CA ALA A 224 -11.79 6.14 -2.61
C ALA A 224 -10.80 5.18 -3.27
N TYR A 225 -9.58 5.64 -3.47
CA TYR A 225 -8.46 4.79 -3.84
C TYR A 225 -7.17 5.32 -3.20
N GLU A 226 -6.21 4.43 -3.05
CA GLU A 226 -4.86 4.77 -2.64
C GLU A 226 -4.07 5.42 -3.78
N GLY A 227 -3.50 6.60 -3.56
CA GLY A 227 -2.55 7.19 -4.50
C GLY A 227 -1.39 6.24 -4.77
N VAL A 228 -0.86 6.23 -5.98
CA VAL A 228 0.17 5.27 -6.40
C VAL A 228 1.55 5.85 -6.07
N PRO A 229 2.24 5.38 -5.01
CA PRO A 229 3.57 5.90 -4.69
C PRO A 229 4.55 5.55 -5.80
N GLY A 230 5.60 6.36 -5.98
CA GLY A 230 6.65 6.10 -6.98
C GLY A 230 7.31 4.72 -6.81
N THR A 231 7.34 4.20 -5.58
CA THR A 231 7.83 2.84 -5.26
C THR A 231 6.92 1.71 -5.74
N ALA A 232 5.67 2.00 -6.13
CA ALA A 232 4.67 1.04 -6.58
C ALA A 232 4.36 1.15 -8.09
N LEU A 233 5.14 1.90 -8.86
CA LEU A 233 4.98 2.03 -10.31
C LEU A 233 5.41 0.78 -11.10
N GLY A 234 5.85 -0.28 -10.42
CA GLY A 234 6.44 -1.46 -11.08
C GLY A 234 7.84 -1.18 -11.64
N ARG A 235 8.60 -2.24 -11.91
CA ARG A 235 9.92 -2.11 -12.54
C ARG A 235 9.80 -2.43 -14.04
N PRO A 236 10.68 -1.86 -14.87
CA PRO A 236 10.76 -2.27 -16.25
C PRO A 236 11.22 -3.72 -16.33
N ARG A 237 10.63 -4.49 -17.24
CA ARG A 237 11.09 -5.82 -17.63
C ARG A 237 12.48 -5.75 -18.27
N ALA A 238 13.06 -6.91 -18.57
CA ALA A 238 14.33 -7.02 -19.28
C ALA A 238 14.35 -6.32 -20.66
N ASP A 239 13.20 -6.14 -21.31
CA ASP A 239 13.05 -5.41 -22.58
C ASP A 239 12.85 -3.89 -22.38
N GLY A 240 12.87 -3.41 -21.13
CA GLY A 240 12.64 -2.01 -20.78
C GLY A 240 11.16 -1.63 -20.66
N ARG A 241 10.22 -2.51 -20.98
CA ARG A 241 8.78 -2.20 -20.90
C ARG A 241 8.21 -2.42 -19.51
N HIS A 242 7.24 -1.60 -19.14
CA HIS A 242 6.43 -1.75 -17.96
C HIS A 242 5.12 -2.48 -18.30
N ALA A 243 4.55 -3.16 -17.32
CA ALA A 243 3.22 -3.75 -17.46
C ALA A 243 2.38 -3.64 -16.21
N TYR A 244 1.07 -3.61 -16.41
CA TYR A 244 0.07 -3.43 -15.37
C TYR A 244 -1.14 -4.29 -15.66
N ALA A 245 -1.80 -4.77 -14.61
CA ALA A 245 -2.93 -5.67 -14.64
C ALA A 245 -4.15 -5.03 -13.98
N VAL A 246 -5.29 -5.19 -14.62
CA VAL A 246 -6.59 -4.70 -14.19
C VAL A 246 -7.52 -5.92 -14.17
N PRO A 247 -7.60 -6.63 -13.03
CA PRO A 247 -8.26 -7.94 -12.98
C PRO A 247 -9.76 -7.90 -13.20
N LEU A 248 -10.41 -6.74 -13.07
CA LEU A 248 -11.84 -6.57 -13.34
C LEU A 248 -12.05 -5.40 -14.31
N ALA A 249 -12.54 -5.71 -15.50
CA ALA A 249 -13.06 -4.75 -16.46
C ALA A 249 -14.45 -5.20 -16.95
N ALA A 250 -15.49 -4.44 -16.61
CA ALA A 250 -16.87 -4.71 -17.00
C ALA A 250 -17.28 -3.90 -18.23
N ALA A 251 -17.87 -4.56 -19.23
CA ALA A 251 -18.53 -3.97 -20.41
C ALA A 251 -20.05 -4.00 -20.21
N ASP A 252 -20.61 -3.05 -19.44
CA ASP A 252 -22.03 -3.03 -19.06
C ASP A 252 -22.51 -4.34 -18.38
N ALA A 253 -21.59 -5.17 -17.86
CA ALA A 253 -21.89 -6.41 -17.17
C ALA A 253 -22.52 -6.14 -15.81
N ASP A 254 -23.64 -6.80 -15.52
CA ASP A 254 -24.50 -6.51 -14.38
C ASP A 254 -24.90 -5.01 -14.29
N GLY A 255 -25.01 -4.33 -15.44
CA GLY A 255 -25.32 -2.89 -15.51
C GLY A 255 -24.15 -1.99 -15.09
N ARG A 256 -22.92 -2.51 -15.09
CA ARG A 256 -21.71 -1.77 -14.68
C ARG A 256 -20.72 -1.64 -15.80
N THR A 257 -20.05 -0.50 -15.84
CA THR A 257 -18.97 -0.23 -16.78
C THR A 257 -17.70 0.16 -16.03
N THR A 258 -16.58 -0.44 -16.41
CA THR A 258 -15.26 -0.06 -15.90
C THR A 258 -14.60 0.93 -16.84
N ARG A 259 -14.17 2.07 -16.29
CA ARG A 259 -13.32 3.05 -16.96
C ARG A 259 -11.93 3.02 -16.33
N LEU A 260 -10.90 3.11 -17.16
CA LEU A 260 -9.50 3.06 -16.74
C LEU A 260 -8.87 4.43 -16.96
N SER A 261 -8.39 5.03 -15.89
CA SER A 261 -7.57 6.25 -15.95
C SER A 261 -6.10 5.88 -15.84
N ILE A 262 -5.29 6.31 -16.81
CA ILE A 262 -3.87 5.96 -16.94
C ILE A 262 -3.05 7.25 -16.94
N GLN A 263 -2.23 7.44 -15.92
CA GLN A 263 -1.30 8.55 -15.82
C GLN A 263 0.11 8.11 -16.21
N ASN A 264 0.80 8.92 -16.99
CA ASN A 264 2.22 8.76 -17.19
C ASN A 264 2.98 9.27 -15.96
N ALA A 265 3.60 8.35 -15.22
CA ALA A 265 4.34 8.65 -14.01
C ALA A 265 5.84 8.94 -14.27
N GLY A 266 6.29 8.77 -15.51
CA GLY A 266 7.65 9.06 -15.96
C GLY A 266 7.88 10.52 -16.29
N PHE A 267 9.09 10.81 -16.76
CA PHE A 267 9.48 12.14 -17.25
C PHE A 267 9.60 12.19 -18.77
N ASP A 268 9.41 11.10 -19.51
CA ASP A 268 9.35 11.12 -20.98
C ASP A 268 7.93 10.78 -21.45
N CYS A 269 7.62 11.11 -22.69
CA CYS A 269 6.39 10.71 -23.34
C CYS A 269 6.25 9.17 -23.30
N ALA A 270 5.10 8.67 -22.84
CA ALA A 270 4.86 7.23 -22.72
C ALA A 270 3.91 6.73 -23.81
N THR A 271 4.32 5.70 -24.53
CA THR A 271 3.46 4.91 -25.40
C THR A 271 2.82 3.80 -24.58
N VAL A 272 1.49 3.69 -24.61
CA VAL A 272 0.73 2.71 -23.82
C VAL A 272 -0.14 1.85 -24.73
N GLU A 273 0.10 0.55 -24.74
CA GLU A 273 -0.79 -0.42 -25.37
C GLU A 273 -1.79 -0.95 -24.36
N VAL A 274 -3.07 -0.83 -24.68
CA VAL A 274 -4.18 -1.30 -23.84
C VAL A 274 -4.75 -2.55 -24.46
N TRP A 275 -4.73 -3.64 -23.70
CA TRP A 275 -5.25 -4.92 -24.14
C TRP A 275 -6.38 -5.40 -23.24
N TYR A 276 -7.36 -6.06 -23.82
CA TYR A 276 -8.49 -6.66 -23.12
C TYR A 276 -8.63 -8.12 -23.48
N ARG A 277 -8.97 -8.93 -22.49
CA ARG A 277 -9.39 -10.30 -22.70
C ARG A 277 -10.74 -10.52 -22.02
N PRO A 278 -11.82 -10.74 -22.80
CA PRO A 278 -13.09 -11.13 -22.21
C PRO A 278 -12.94 -12.49 -21.54
N TRP A 279 -13.69 -12.69 -20.47
CA TRP A 279 -13.82 -13.99 -19.85
C TRP A 279 -14.99 -14.72 -20.52
N GLY A 280 -14.75 -15.94 -20.98
CA GLY A 280 -15.78 -16.77 -21.57
C GLY A 280 -16.04 -17.99 -20.71
N ASP A 281 -17.31 -18.30 -20.49
CA ASP A 281 -17.77 -19.55 -19.86
C ASP A 281 -17.92 -20.69 -20.89
N ALA A 282 -17.13 -20.68 -21.98
CA ALA A 282 -17.23 -21.71 -23.00
C ALA A 282 -16.84 -23.08 -22.38
N PRO A 283 -17.79 -24.01 -22.19
CA PRO A 283 -17.54 -25.23 -21.40
C PRO A 283 -16.52 -26.16 -22.04
N ASP A 284 -16.40 -26.10 -23.37
CA ASP A 284 -15.62 -27.05 -24.16
C ASP A 284 -14.23 -26.51 -24.57
N SER A 285 -14.02 -25.20 -24.53
CA SER A 285 -12.70 -24.58 -24.71
C SER A 285 -12.63 -23.17 -24.08
N PRO A 286 -12.43 -23.06 -22.76
CA PRO A 286 -12.37 -21.77 -22.08
C PRO A 286 -11.22 -20.87 -22.58
N CYS A 287 -10.25 -21.45 -23.29
CA CYS A 287 -9.06 -20.73 -23.76
C CYS A 287 -9.13 -20.28 -25.23
N ASP A 288 -10.22 -20.57 -25.96
CA ASP A 288 -10.39 -20.12 -27.35
C ASP A 288 -10.61 -18.60 -27.46
N VAL A 289 -11.02 -17.96 -26.36
CA VAL A 289 -11.21 -16.52 -26.30
C VAL A 289 -9.86 -15.81 -26.41
N ARG A 290 -9.70 -15.01 -27.46
CA ARG A 290 -8.46 -14.27 -27.73
C ARG A 290 -8.43 -12.91 -27.06
N SER A 291 -7.22 -12.52 -26.70
CA SER A 291 -6.81 -11.16 -26.38
C SER A 291 -7.03 -10.20 -27.56
N VAL A 292 -7.52 -8.99 -27.28
CA VAL A 292 -7.75 -7.92 -28.26
C VAL A 292 -7.00 -6.67 -27.83
N LYS A 293 -6.20 -6.08 -28.73
CA LYS A 293 -5.62 -4.75 -28.51
C LYS A 293 -6.68 -3.69 -28.76
N CYS A 294 -7.02 -2.92 -27.74
CA CYS A 294 -8.09 -1.94 -27.78
C CYS A 294 -7.61 -0.62 -28.41
N VAL A 295 -6.47 -0.13 -27.95
CA VAL A 295 -5.89 1.15 -28.38
C VAL A 295 -4.40 1.18 -28.09
N THR A 296 -3.69 2.05 -28.81
CA THR A 296 -2.36 2.54 -28.42
C THR A 296 -2.49 4.03 -28.14
N LEU A 297 -2.10 4.44 -26.94
CA LEU A 297 -2.11 5.84 -26.48
C LEU A 297 -0.70 6.39 -26.41
N THR A 298 -0.61 7.71 -26.43
CA THR A 298 0.62 8.45 -26.18
C THR A 298 0.31 9.48 -25.11
N ILE A 299 0.95 9.42 -23.94
CA ILE A 299 0.59 10.24 -22.77
C ILE A 299 1.81 11.05 -22.33
N ALA A 300 1.66 12.37 -22.22
CA ALA A 300 2.74 13.25 -21.76
C ALA A 300 2.99 13.09 -20.24
N PRO A 301 4.19 13.44 -19.74
CA PRO A 301 4.51 13.34 -18.32
C PRO A 301 3.47 14.02 -17.41
N GLY A 302 2.97 13.29 -16.43
CA GLY A 302 2.00 13.76 -15.43
C GLY A 302 0.54 13.81 -15.90
N GLU A 303 0.28 13.90 -17.21
CA GLU A 303 -1.06 13.83 -17.79
C GLU A 303 -1.66 12.43 -17.64
N ALA A 304 -3.00 12.34 -17.73
CA ALA A 304 -3.71 11.08 -17.71
C ALA A 304 -4.81 10.99 -18.76
N GLU A 305 -4.97 9.79 -19.30
CA GLU A 305 -6.02 9.44 -20.24
C GLU A 305 -7.03 8.50 -19.61
N ALA A 306 -8.33 8.79 -19.82
CA ALA A 306 -9.42 7.99 -19.28
C ALA A 306 -10.20 7.30 -20.40
N LEU A 307 -10.11 5.97 -20.45
CA LEU A 307 -10.70 5.15 -21.52
C LEU A 307 -11.67 4.11 -20.97
N ASN A 308 -12.59 3.65 -21.81
CA ASN A 308 -13.47 2.52 -21.50
C ASN A 308 -13.02 1.34 -22.38
N PRO A 309 -12.12 0.47 -21.88
CA PRO A 309 -11.59 -0.62 -22.68
C PRO A 309 -12.72 -1.56 -23.09
N ALA A 310 -13.59 -1.88 -22.15
CA ALA A 310 -14.67 -2.84 -22.33
C ALA A 310 -15.68 -2.40 -23.43
N ARG A 311 -15.85 -1.10 -23.69
CA ARG A 311 -16.65 -0.58 -24.82
C ARG A 311 -15.93 -0.64 -26.17
N TRP A 312 -14.60 -0.53 -26.19
CA TRP A 312 -13.82 -0.48 -27.43
C TRP A 312 -13.43 -1.85 -27.94
N CYS A 313 -13.23 -2.81 -27.04
CA CYS A 313 -12.75 -4.16 -27.37
C CYS A 313 -13.56 -5.28 -26.71
N GLY A 314 -14.56 -4.96 -25.87
CA GLY A 314 -15.51 -5.93 -25.32
C GLY A 314 -16.89 -5.82 -25.98
N SER A 315 -17.76 -6.78 -25.64
CA SER A 315 -19.19 -6.75 -26.00
C SER A 315 -20.05 -6.46 -24.76
N PRO A 316 -21.20 -5.78 -24.91
CA PRO A 316 -22.11 -5.53 -23.79
C PRO A 316 -22.47 -6.81 -23.02
N GLY A 317 -22.51 -6.72 -21.69
CA GLY A 317 -22.75 -7.83 -20.78
C GLY A 317 -21.51 -8.64 -20.41
N GLN A 318 -20.33 -8.37 -21.00
CA GLN A 318 -19.12 -9.13 -20.72
C GLN A 318 -18.32 -8.58 -19.54
N THR A 319 -17.73 -9.48 -18.77
CA THR A 319 -16.62 -9.16 -17.85
C THR A 319 -15.33 -9.70 -18.45
N GLY A 320 -14.23 -9.00 -18.21
CA GLY A 320 -12.91 -9.43 -18.63
C GLY A 320 -11.83 -8.82 -17.76
N SER A 321 -10.60 -8.97 -18.22
CA SER A 321 -9.41 -8.36 -17.62
C SER A 321 -8.68 -7.52 -18.64
N VAL A 322 -8.01 -6.47 -18.16
CA VAL A 322 -7.15 -5.61 -18.97
C VAL A 322 -5.70 -5.79 -18.53
N TRP A 323 -4.78 -5.68 -19.47
CA TRP A 323 -3.39 -5.38 -19.14
C TRP A 323 -2.88 -4.24 -20.00
N LEU A 324 -1.95 -3.49 -19.42
CA LEU A 324 -1.27 -2.37 -20.03
C LEU A 324 0.17 -2.78 -20.30
N GLU A 325 0.72 -2.35 -21.42
CA GLU A 325 2.15 -2.40 -21.69
C GLU A 325 2.65 -1.03 -22.11
N SER A 326 3.76 -0.57 -21.54
CA SER A 326 4.28 0.77 -21.81
C SER A 326 5.80 0.82 -21.85
N ASP A 327 6.35 1.79 -22.55
CA ASP A 327 7.78 2.14 -22.57
C ASP A 327 8.19 3.05 -21.40
N GLY A 328 7.22 3.52 -20.58
CA GLY A 328 7.46 4.30 -19.37
C GLY A 328 6.63 3.79 -18.18
N PRO A 329 6.95 4.25 -16.95
CA PRO A 329 6.18 3.89 -15.77
C PRO A 329 4.82 4.59 -15.76
N LEU A 330 3.79 3.85 -15.37
CA LEU A 330 2.41 4.31 -15.29
C LEU A 330 1.86 4.19 -13.87
N ALA A 331 0.93 5.08 -13.54
CA ALA A 331 -0.03 4.89 -12.46
C ALA A 331 -1.42 4.73 -13.09
N ALA A 332 -2.20 3.74 -12.66
CA ALA A 332 -3.52 3.53 -13.25
C ALA A 332 -4.56 3.13 -12.20
N VAL A 333 -5.79 3.63 -12.37
CA VAL A 333 -6.94 3.36 -11.52
C VAL A 333 -8.13 2.93 -12.37
N ALA A 334 -8.78 1.85 -11.95
CA ALA A 334 -10.00 1.36 -12.57
C ALA A 334 -11.21 1.80 -11.74
N ASP A 335 -12.10 2.58 -12.36
CA ASP A 335 -13.39 2.99 -11.81
C ASP A 335 -14.49 2.10 -12.36
N THR A 336 -15.09 1.27 -11.52
CA THR A 336 -16.28 0.47 -11.87
C THR A 336 -17.54 1.21 -11.43
N ARG A 337 -18.30 1.71 -12.40
CA ARG A 337 -19.53 2.49 -12.15
C ARG A 337 -20.77 1.66 -12.46
N GLY A 338 -21.70 1.61 -11.51
CA GLY A 338 -23.07 1.15 -11.71
C GLY A 338 -24.08 2.31 -11.63
N PRO A 339 -25.39 2.02 -11.60
CA PRO A 339 -26.44 3.06 -11.55
C PRO A 339 -26.40 3.93 -10.28
N ALA A 340 -25.98 3.36 -9.16
CA ALA A 340 -26.01 3.98 -7.83
C ALA A 340 -24.75 3.69 -7.00
N ALA A 341 -23.68 3.20 -7.63
CA ALA A 341 -22.43 2.90 -6.95
C ALA A 341 -21.22 3.22 -7.84
N LEU A 342 -20.15 3.70 -7.21
CA LEU A 342 -18.83 3.84 -7.78
C LEU A 342 -17.87 3.06 -6.90
N ALA A 343 -16.98 2.27 -7.51
CA ALA A 343 -15.90 1.60 -6.80
C ALA A 343 -14.61 1.78 -7.59
N SER A 344 -13.50 1.90 -6.88
CA SER A 344 -12.21 2.22 -7.49
C SER A 344 -11.11 1.37 -6.89
N TYR A 345 -10.15 0.98 -7.71
CA TYR A 345 -8.96 0.28 -7.25
C TYR A 345 -7.76 0.58 -8.16
N VAL A 346 -6.56 0.47 -7.60
CA VAL A 346 -5.30 0.68 -8.32
C VAL A 346 -4.93 -0.56 -9.13
N ALA A 347 -4.51 -0.37 -10.38
CA ALA A 347 -4.00 -1.43 -11.24
C ALA A 347 -2.71 -2.03 -10.63
N ALA A 348 -2.60 -3.36 -10.66
CA ALA A 348 -1.45 -4.06 -10.10
C ALA A 348 -0.28 -4.06 -11.11
N PRO A 349 0.96 -3.73 -10.73
CA PRO A 349 2.10 -3.88 -11.63
C PRO A 349 2.33 -5.37 -11.96
N GLY A 350 2.47 -5.66 -13.25
CA GLY A 350 2.45 -7.00 -13.82
C GLY A 350 3.78 -7.74 -13.79
N ASP A 351 4.90 -7.05 -13.61
CA ASP A 351 6.24 -7.63 -13.59
C ASP A 351 7.10 -7.03 -12.48
N ASP A 352 7.95 -7.88 -11.88
CA ASP A 352 8.98 -7.56 -10.89
C ASP A 352 8.54 -7.16 -9.47
N GLY A 353 7.90 -8.11 -8.78
CA GLY A 353 7.83 -8.16 -7.31
C GLY A 353 6.46 -7.90 -6.69
N ALA A 354 5.50 -7.37 -7.45
CA ALA A 354 4.09 -7.27 -7.05
C ALA A 354 3.23 -8.42 -7.61
N ALA A 355 3.54 -8.89 -8.82
CA ALA A 355 3.00 -10.13 -9.35
C ALA A 355 3.48 -11.30 -8.48
N SER A 356 2.53 -11.88 -7.74
CA SER A 356 2.79 -12.93 -6.78
C SER A 356 1.93 -14.13 -7.12
N ALA A 357 2.46 -15.33 -6.87
CA ALA A 357 1.66 -16.54 -6.93
C ALA A 357 0.76 -16.73 -5.70
N ALA A 358 0.86 -15.85 -4.71
CA ALA A 358 -0.01 -15.81 -3.55
C ALA A 358 -0.38 -14.37 -3.20
N LEU A 359 -1.67 -14.07 -3.18
CA LEU A 359 -2.24 -12.77 -2.84
C LEU A 359 -3.17 -12.89 -1.64
N VAL A 360 -3.37 -11.79 -0.94
CA VAL A 360 -4.23 -11.74 0.24
C VAL A 360 -4.96 -10.40 0.34
N ALA A 361 -6.21 -10.42 0.79
CA ALA A 361 -6.99 -9.21 1.07
C ALA A 361 -7.87 -9.44 2.31
N PRO A 362 -7.85 -8.53 3.31
CA PRO A 362 -8.81 -8.59 4.42
C PRO A 362 -10.21 -8.20 3.92
N ILE A 363 -11.22 -8.68 4.62
CA ILE A 363 -12.62 -8.47 4.27
C ILE A 363 -13.46 -8.50 5.54
N ALA A 364 -14.34 -7.51 5.69
CA ALA A 364 -15.43 -7.57 6.65
C ALA A 364 -16.75 -7.54 5.89
N MET A 365 -17.48 -8.63 6.00
CA MET A 365 -18.79 -8.80 5.42
C MET A 365 -19.82 -8.29 6.44
N PRO A 366 -20.48 -7.16 6.18
CA PRO A 366 -21.55 -6.70 7.06
C PRO A 366 -22.69 -7.73 7.08
N PRO A 367 -23.51 -7.75 8.15
CA PRO A 367 -24.69 -8.60 8.20
C PRO A 367 -25.63 -8.31 7.03
N ALA A 368 -26.51 -9.27 6.74
CA ALA A 368 -27.62 -9.02 5.84
C ALA A 368 -28.43 -7.81 6.32
N ASP A 369 -28.98 -7.03 5.39
CA ASP A 369 -29.79 -5.88 5.76
C ASP A 369 -31.08 -6.31 6.49
N ALA A 370 -31.85 -5.34 7.00
CA ALA A 370 -33.11 -5.61 7.70
C ALA A 370 -34.14 -6.44 6.90
N HIS A 371 -33.92 -6.62 5.60
CA HIS A 371 -34.76 -7.39 4.68
C HIS A 371 -34.14 -8.76 4.32
N GLY A 372 -33.07 -9.17 5.00
CA GLY A 372 -32.39 -10.45 4.77
C GLY A 372 -31.59 -10.51 3.47
N ARG A 373 -31.33 -9.37 2.80
CA ARG A 373 -30.61 -9.33 1.54
C ARG A 373 -29.11 -9.37 1.76
N ARG A 374 -28.43 -10.16 0.91
CA ARG A 374 -26.98 -10.35 0.95
C ARG A 374 -26.27 -9.40 -0.01
N SER A 375 -25.08 -8.99 0.41
CA SER A 375 -24.14 -8.22 -0.41
C SER A 375 -23.44 -9.12 -1.43
N PHE A 376 -23.31 -8.67 -2.68
CA PHE A 376 -22.51 -9.42 -3.66
C PHE A 376 -21.04 -9.37 -3.26
N ARG A 377 -20.40 -10.54 -3.23
CA ARG A 377 -19.02 -10.72 -2.76
C ARG A 377 -18.27 -11.56 -3.76
N ARG A 378 -17.42 -10.92 -4.57
CA ARG A 378 -16.67 -11.61 -5.63
C ARG A 378 -15.18 -11.35 -5.50
N VAL A 379 -14.37 -12.36 -5.77
CA VAL A 379 -12.93 -12.20 -5.97
C VAL A 379 -12.64 -12.48 -7.43
N HIS A 380 -12.15 -11.46 -8.11
CA HIS A 380 -11.78 -11.47 -9.51
C HIS A 380 -10.27 -11.69 -9.60
N VAL A 381 -9.83 -12.75 -10.29
CA VAL A 381 -8.41 -13.12 -10.37
C VAL A 381 -8.01 -13.20 -11.83
N GLN A 382 -6.93 -12.51 -12.19
CA GLN A 382 -6.32 -12.54 -13.51
C GLN A 382 -5.04 -13.38 -13.48
N ASN A 383 -4.92 -14.31 -14.43
CA ASN A 383 -3.68 -15.01 -14.71
C ASN A 383 -2.77 -14.08 -15.52
N LEU A 384 -1.60 -13.75 -14.98
CA LEU A 384 -0.65 -12.86 -15.68
C LEU A 384 0.28 -13.63 -16.61
N ASP A 385 0.37 -14.96 -16.49
CA ASP A 385 1.19 -15.79 -17.36
C ASP A 385 0.63 -15.78 -18.78
N ALA A 386 1.52 -15.66 -19.77
CA ALA A 386 1.15 -15.55 -21.18
C ALA A 386 0.93 -16.90 -21.86
N ASP A 387 1.49 -17.98 -21.29
CA ASP A 387 1.64 -19.26 -21.96
C ASP A 387 0.92 -20.40 -21.22
N ARG A 388 0.83 -20.30 -19.89
CA ARG A 388 0.36 -21.39 -19.02
C ARG A 388 -1.00 -21.09 -18.42
N MET A 389 -1.85 -22.10 -18.42
CA MET A 389 -3.10 -22.08 -17.66
C MET A 389 -2.80 -22.17 -16.16
N ALA A 390 -3.53 -21.39 -15.36
CA ALA A 390 -3.36 -21.33 -13.92
C ALA A 390 -4.46 -22.13 -13.21
N ALA A 391 -4.07 -23.03 -12.33
CA ALA A 391 -4.93 -23.61 -11.30
C ALA A 391 -4.91 -22.67 -10.09
N ILE A 392 -6.03 -21.99 -9.85
CA ILE A 392 -6.19 -20.95 -8.84
C ILE A 392 -7.00 -21.51 -7.69
N ARG A 393 -6.46 -21.43 -6.48
CA ARG A 393 -7.14 -21.80 -5.24
C ARG A 393 -7.46 -20.54 -4.44
N LEU A 394 -8.71 -20.38 -4.05
CA LEU A 394 -9.14 -19.40 -3.08
C LEU A 394 -9.33 -20.07 -1.72
N LEU A 395 -8.82 -19.45 -0.67
CA LEU A 395 -8.98 -19.84 0.73
C LEU A 395 -9.65 -18.68 1.48
N ALA A 396 -10.80 -18.94 2.12
CA ALA A 396 -11.38 -18.04 3.10
C ALA A 396 -10.75 -18.34 4.46
N VAL A 397 -10.19 -17.31 5.08
CA VAL A 397 -9.45 -17.37 6.35
C VAL A 397 -10.21 -16.53 7.37
N ASP A 398 -10.54 -17.09 8.54
CA ASP A 398 -11.24 -16.34 9.58
C ASP A 398 -10.35 -15.29 10.27
N THR A 399 -10.90 -14.58 11.26
CA THR A 399 -10.14 -13.58 12.02
C THR A 399 -9.01 -14.19 12.85
N GLY A 400 -8.99 -15.50 13.11
CA GLY A 400 -7.93 -16.20 13.83
C GLY A 400 -6.74 -16.61 12.96
N GLY A 401 -6.90 -16.58 11.63
CA GLY A 401 -5.90 -17.07 10.68
C GLY A 401 -6.18 -18.50 10.17
N ASP A 402 -7.30 -19.11 10.56
CA ASP A 402 -7.64 -20.48 10.18
C ASP A 402 -8.41 -20.51 8.85
N VAL A 403 -8.08 -21.48 7.99
CA VAL A 403 -8.79 -21.68 6.73
C VAL A 403 -10.13 -22.37 7.01
N VAL A 404 -11.23 -21.66 6.71
CA VAL A 404 -12.60 -22.14 6.97
C VAL A 404 -13.33 -22.63 5.72
N ALA A 405 -12.91 -22.18 4.54
CA ALA A 405 -13.48 -22.64 3.27
C ALA A 405 -12.48 -22.50 2.13
N THR A 406 -12.64 -23.29 1.06
CA THR A 406 -11.83 -23.18 -0.14
C THR A 406 -12.66 -23.41 -1.40
N ASP A 407 -12.29 -22.74 -2.50
CA ASP A 407 -12.78 -23.02 -3.85
C ASP A 407 -11.57 -23.06 -4.80
N ALA A 408 -11.70 -23.75 -5.93
CA ALA A 408 -10.63 -23.87 -6.91
C ALA A 408 -11.20 -23.75 -8.33
N ARG A 409 -10.52 -22.97 -9.17
CA ARG A 409 -10.90 -22.69 -10.55
C ARG A 409 -9.67 -22.61 -11.42
N GLU A 410 -9.86 -22.74 -12.71
CA GLU A 410 -8.79 -22.53 -13.68
C GLU A 410 -8.96 -21.18 -14.39
N ALA A 411 -7.85 -20.62 -14.84
CA ALA A 411 -7.82 -19.43 -15.67
C ALA A 411 -6.81 -19.62 -16.82
N CYS A 412 -7.27 -19.41 -18.03
CA CYS A 412 -6.44 -19.44 -19.24
C CYS A 412 -5.30 -18.41 -19.18
N PRO A 413 -4.23 -18.58 -19.98
CA PRO A 413 -3.15 -17.60 -20.05
C PRO A 413 -3.69 -16.19 -20.34
N ARG A 414 -3.23 -15.13 -19.66
CA ARG A 414 -3.78 -13.76 -19.72
C ARG A 414 -5.27 -13.58 -19.38
N GLY A 415 -5.99 -14.67 -19.12
CA GLY A 415 -7.42 -14.67 -18.79
C GLY A 415 -7.66 -14.45 -17.30
N GLY A 416 -8.88 -14.73 -16.86
CA GLY A 416 -9.22 -14.63 -15.45
C GLY A 416 -10.40 -15.51 -15.07
N THR A 417 -10.70 -15.52 -13.78
CA THR A 417 -11.81 -16.26 -13.19
C THR A 417 -12.41 -15.46 -12.04
N THR A 418 -13.64 -15.82 -11.67
CA THR A 418 -14.36 -15.17 -10.56
C THR A 418 -14.79 -16.20 -9.54
N PHE A 419 -14.48 -15.95 -8.28
CA PHE A 419 -14.98 -16.70 -7.14
C PHE A 419 -16.14 -15.95 -6.50
N ASN A 420 -17.26 -16.64 -6.26
CA ASN A 420 -18.39 -16.09 -5.50
C ASN A 420 -18.29 -16.56 -4.04
N LEU A 421 -18.01 -15.64 -3.12
CA LEU A 421 -17.83 -15.98 -1.70
C LEU A 421 -19.14 -16.42 -1.03
N GLU A 422 -20.30 -16.07 -1.60
CA GLU A 422 -21.59 -16.56 -1.08
C GLU A 422 -21.76 -18.07 -1.25
N ALA A 423 -21.06 -18.68 -2.21
CA ALA A 423 -21.10 -20.12 -2.45
C ALA A 423 -20.30 -20.92 -1.40
N LEU A 424 -19.44 -20.27 -0.62
CA LEU A 424 -18.57 -20.91 0.39
C LEU A 424 -19.26 -21.21 1.73
N ALA A 425 -20.58 -21.02 1.81
CA ALA A 425 -21.36 -21.22 3.04
C ALA A 425 -20.83 -20.46 4.28
N LEU A 426 -20.13 -19.33 4.07
CA LEU A 426 -19.63 -18.49 5.14
C LEU A 426 -20.79 -17.87 5.95
N PRO A 427 -20.58 -17.55 7.24
CA PRO A 427 -21.59 -16.87 8.05
C PRO A 427 -22.09 -15.57 7.38
N PRO A 428 -23.37 -15.19 7.54
CA PRO A 428 -23.94 -14.02 6.86
C PRO A 428 -23.15 -12.72 7.10
N ALA A 429 -22.76 -12.51 8.37
CA ALA A 429 -21.72 -11.57 8.76
C ALA A 429 -20.44 -12.36 9.04
N TRP A 430 -19.35 -12.03 8.37
CA TRP A 430 -18.07 -12.68 8.60
C TRP A 430 -16.93 -11.73 8.31
N THR A 431 -15.94 -11.75 9.18
CA THR A 431 -14.73 -10.96 9.07
C THR A 431 -13.54 -11.91 9.00
N GLY A 432 -12.54 -11.55 8.22
CA GLY A 432 -11.38 -12.39 8.00
C GLY A 432 -10.58 -11.90 6.81
N SER A 433 -9.99 -12.83 6.07
CA SER A 433 -9.31 -12.54 4.82
C SER A 433 -9.57 -13.58 3.74
N VAL A 434 -9.36 -13.20 2.49
CA VAL A 434 -9.26 -14.14 1.37
C VAL A 434 -7.80 -14.25 0.97
N ARG A 435 -7.33 -15.49 0.81
CA ARG A 435 -6.02 -15.80 0.22
C ARG A 435 -6.23 -16.49 -1.11
N VAL A 436 -5.49 -16.06 -2.13
CA VAL A 436 -5.55 -16.62 -3.47
C VAL A 436 -4.17 -17.12 -3.83
N GLU A 437 -4.07 -18.37 -4.26
CA GLU A 437 -2.81 -19.01 -4.65
C GLU A 437 -2.94 -19.58 -6.07
N ALA A 438 -1.88 -19.48 -6.87
CA ALA A 438 -1.88 -19.94 -8.25
C ALA A 438 -0.66 -20.80 -8.59
N LEU A 439 -0.93 -21.94 -9.20
CA LEU A 439 0.07 -22.86 -9.74
C LEU A 439 -0.23 -23.12 -11.23
N ALA A 440 0.76 -23.59 -11.98
CA ALA A 440 0.55 -24.09 -13.32
C ALA A 440 -0.39 -25.30 -13.28
N ALA A 441 -1.40 -25.31 -14.16
CA ALA A 441 -2.32 -26.42 -14.31
C ALA A 441 -1.64 -27.62 -15.01
N GLY A 442 -2.16 -28.82 -14.76
CA GLY A 442 -1.60 -30.09 -15.25
C GLY A 442 -0.60 -30.69 -14.27
N GLY A 443 -0.78 -31.97 -13.90
CA GLY A 443 -0.15 -32.67 -12.77
C GLY A 443 1.39 -32.86 -12.78
N GLY A 444 2.13 -31.96 -13.40
CA GLY A 444 3.58 -31.83 -13.26
C GLY A 444 4.00 -31.16 -11.94
N PRO A 445 5.28 -30.76 -11.81
CA PRO A 445 5.76 -30.08 -10.61
C PRO A 445 4.98 -28.78 -10.36
N ALA A 446 4.73 -28.47 -9.09
CA ALA A 446 4.05 -27.25 -8.67
C ALA A 446 4.88 -26.01 -9.06
N VAL A 447 4.54 -25.38 -10.18
CA VAL A 447 5.19 -24.13 -10.62
C VAL A 447 4.29 -22.95 -10.27
N PRO A 448 4.69 -22.06 -9.35
CA PRO A 448 3.90 -20.87 -9.01
C PRO A 448 3.73 -19.94 -10.22
N LEU A 449 2.52 -19.43 -10.43
CA LEU A 449 2.21 -18.51 -11.53
C LEU A 449 1.83 -17.12 -11.01
N PRO A 450 2.28 -16.04 -11.67
CA PRO A 450 1.92 -14.69 -11.28
C PRO A 450 0.43 -14.43 -11.51
N ILE A 451 -0.23 -13.89 -10.49
CA ILE A 451 -1.63 -13.45 -10.56
C ILE A 451 -1.79 -12.02 -10.07
N ALA A 452 -2.89 -11.38 -10.46
CA ALA A 452 -3.43 -10.17 -9.86
C ALA A 452 -4.88 -10.43 -9.46
N ALA A 453 -5.35 -9.83 -8.36
CA ALA A 453 -6.72 -10.03 -7.91
C ALA A 453 -7.33 -8.76 -7.31
N VAL A 454 -8.63 -8.60 -7.48
CA VAL A 454 -9.44 -7.54 -6.85
C VAL A 454 -10.65 -8.16 -6.16
N LEU A 455 -10.90 -7.72 -4.94
CA LEU A 455 -12.09 -8.02 -4.17
C LEU A 455 -13.17 -6.99 -4.51
N ASP A 456 -14.35 -7.44 -4.94
CA ASP A 456 -15.52 -6.61 -5.29
C ASP A 456 -16.63 -6.86 -4.25
N LEU A 457 -16.82 -5.89 -3.34
CA LEU A 457 -17.80 -5.91 -2.26
C LEU A 457 -18.94 -4.94 -2.58
N ARG A 458 -20.19 -5.42 -2.60
CA ARG A 458 -21.33 -4.56 -2.98
C ARG A 458 -22.52 -4.71 -2.05
N GLY A 459 -23.06 -3.61 -1.55
CA GLY A 459 -24.35 -3.58 -0.84
C GLY A 459 -25.53 -3.67 -1.82
N ARG A 460 -26.70 -4.17 -1.38
CA ARG A 460 -27.92 -4.25 -2.22
C ARG A 460 -29.02 -3.33 -1.66
N MET A 461 -29.64 -2.49 -2.49
CA MET A 461 -30.79 -1.65 -2.13
C MET A 461 -32.13 -2.39 -2.18
N ALA A 462 -33.16 -1.69 -1.66
CA ALA A 462 -34.59 -2.01 -1.65
C ALA A 462 -35.12 -2.61 -2.96
N ASP A 463 -34.60 -2.13 -4.09
CA ASP A 463 -35.07 -2.26 -5.47
C ASP A 463 -34.09 -3.03 -6.38
N ALA A 464 -33.18 -3.81 -5.78
CA ALA A 464 -32.15 -4.62 -6.45
C ALA A 464 -30.97 -3.89 -7.10
N SER A 465 -30.91 -2.55 -7.06
CA SER A 465 -29.70 -1.82 -7.46
C SER A 465 -28.62 -1.88 -6.38
N PRO A 466 -27.32 -2.01 -6.71
CA PRO A 466 -26.26 -1.88 -5.72
C PRO A 466 -26.27 -0.47 -5.12
N ALA A 467 -26.30 -0.36 -3.78
CA ALA A 467 -26.30 0.91 -3.06
C ALA A 467 -24.91 1.52 -2.93
N ASP A 468 -23.91 0.64 -2.88
CA ASP A 468 -22.54 0.90 -2.45
C ASP A 468 -21.61 -0.12 -3.12
N GLY A 469 -20.39 0.29 -3.43
CA GLY A 469 -19.35 -0.57 -3.99
C GLY A 469 -17.98 -0.26 -3.41
N ILE A 470 -17.28 -1.29 -2.93
CA ILE A 470 -15.89 -1.19 -2.51
C ILE A 470 -15.09 -2.19 -3.34
N GLN A 471 -14.00 -1.72 -3.96
CA GLN A 471 -13.06 -2.56 -4.68
C GLN A 471 -11.68 -2.43 -4.03
N LEU A 472 -11.03 -3.56 -3.80
CA LEU A 472 -9.74 -3.60 -3.10
C LEU A 472 -8.78 -4.52 -3.83
N SER A 473 -7.64 -4.00 -4.24
CA SER A 473 -6.56 -4.80 -4.81
C SER A 473 -5.99 -5.74 -3.75
N ALA A 474 -5.90 -7.03 -4.08
CA ALA A 474 -5.23 -8.00 -3.23
C ALA A 474 -3.71 -7.79 -3.31
N VAL A 475 -3.04 -7.93 -2.17
CA VAL A 475 -1.61 -7.67 -2.04
C VAL A 475 -0.82 -8.96 -1.85
N PRO A 476 0.48 -9.03 -2.19
CA PRO A 476 1.27 -10.24 -2.01
C PRO A 476 1.23 -10.83 -0.60
N ALA A 477 1.04 -12.13 -0.47
CA ALA A 477 1.27 -12.82 0.80
C ALA A 477 2.77 -12.83 1.14
N VAL A 478 3.10 -12.76 2.42
CA VAL A 478 4.49 -12.65 2.91
C VAL A 478 4.90 -13.94 3.61
N GLY A 479 6.19 -14.26 3.59
CA GLY A 479 6.73 -15.44 4.27
C GLY A 479 6.87 -16.66 3.35
N GLY A 480 7.94 -17.43 3.60
CA GLY A 480 8.42 -18.51 2.74
C GLY A 480 9.81 -18.23 2.17
N ILE A 481 10.49 -19.29 1.71
CA ILE A 481 11.81 -19.22 1.07
C ILE A 481 11.68 -18.45 -0.25
N GLY A 482 12.58 -17.49 -0.49
CA GLY A 482 12.60 -16.69 -1.73
C GLY A 482 11.56 -15.58 -1.83
N ARG A 483 10.67 -15.41 -0.84
CA ARG A 483 9.76 -14.25 -0.78
C ARG A 483 10.38 -13.13 0.06
N PRO A 484 10.37 -11.86 -0.38
CA PRO A 484 10.85 -10.74 0.44
C PRO A 484 9.94 -10.51 1.64
N ASP A 485 10.46 -9.83 2.66
CA ASP A 485 9.63 -9.30 3.73
C ASP A 485 8.68 -8.23 3.19
N GLY A 486 7.52 -8.15 3.82
CA GLY A 486 6.52 -7.15 3.54
C GLY A 486 6.75 -5.84 4.28
N PRO A 487 5.77 -4.94 4.20
CA PRO A 487 5.80 -3.68 4.91
C PRO A 487 5.65 -3.90 6.42
N GLY A 488 6.39 -3.11 7.21
CA GLY A 488 6.32 -3.11 8.68
C GLY A 488 5.58 -1.89 9.24
N ILE A 489 5.20 -0.96 8.37
CA ILE A 489 4.45 0.25 8.69
C ILE A 489 3.33 0.38 7.69
N VAL A 490 2.14 0.76 8.17
CA VAL A 490 0.96 1.00 7.36
C VAL A 490 0.32 2.31 7.80
N ALA A 491 0.16 3.25 6.88
CA ALA A 491 -0.43 4.56 7.15
C ALA A 491 -1.91 4.59 6.72
N LEU A 492 -2.74 5.22 7.55
CA LEU A 492 -4.19 5.34 7.41
C LEU A 492 -4.53 6.85 7.37
N PRO A 493 -4.48 7.49 6.20
CA PRO A 493 -4.49 8.96 6.09
C PRO A 493 -5.79 9.60 6.56
N TRP A 494 -6.88 8.84 6.57
CA TRP A 494 -8.16 9.37 6.99
C TRP A 494 -8.97 8.34 7.78
N LEU A 495 -9.37 8.76 8.98
CA LEU A 495 -10.19 8.02 9.90
C LEU A 495 -11.21 8.97 10.51
N ARG A 496 -12.47 8.56 10.51
CA ARG A 496 -13.56 9.37 11.04
C ARG A 496 -14.47 8.57 11.96
N LYS A 497 -14.92 9.23 13.02
CA LYS A 497 -16.02 8.78 13.87
C LYS A 497 -17.05 9.90 13.95
N GLY A 498 -18.08 9.81 13.12
CA GLY A 498 -19.18 10.76 13.08
C GLY A 498 -20.10 10.67 14.31
N ARG A 499 -21.12 11.52 14.33
CA ARG A 499 -22.13 11.58 15.42
C ARG A 499 -23.31 10.63 15.19
N GLY A 500 -23.55 10.22 13.95
CA GLY A 500 -24.63 9.30 13.59
C GLY A 500 -24.24 7.83 13.77
N ALA A 501 -25.23 6.96 13.94
CA ALA A 501 -25.01 5.51 13.88
C ALA A 501 -24.60 5.11 12.45
N GLY A 502 -23.51 4.34 12.33
CA GLY A 502 -23.00 3.90 11.03
C GLY A 502 -22.26 4.98 10.25
N ASP A 503 -21.81 6.05 10.92
CA ASP A 503 -21.04 7.15 10.32
C ASP A 503 -19.58 7.12 10.80
N ALA A 504 -18.97 5.94 10.83
CA ALA A 504 -17.62 5.74 11.35
C ALA A 504 -16.83 4.76 10.48
N ALA A 505 -15.51 4.94 10.46
CA ALA A 505 -14.61 4.07 9.74
C ALA A 505 -14.49 2.70 10.43
N GLU A 506 -14.33 1.67 9.61
CA GLU A 506 -13.95 0.32 10.02
C GLU A 506 -12.53 0.05 9.52
N ILE A 507 -11.65 -0.38 10.42
CA ILE A 507 -10.25 -0.67 10.11
C ILE A 507 -10.06 -2.17 10.21
N MET A 508 -9.45 -2.77 9.20
CA MET A 508 -8.95 -4.14 9.26
C MET A 508 -7.44 -4.12 9.21
N VAL A 509 -6.77 -4.55 10.27
CA VAL A 509 -5.32 -4.73 10.30
C VAL A 509 -5.00 -6.21 10.12
N HIS A 510 -4.17 -6.55 9.16
CA HIS A 510 -3.89 -7.92 8.76
C HIS A 510 -2.40 -8.22 8.83
N ASN A 511 -2.03 -9.32 9.49
CA ASN A 511 -0.73 -9.95 9.33
C ASN A 511 -0.70 -10.84 8.07
N ARG A 512 -0.08 -10.34 7.00
CA ARG A 512 0.06 -11.01 5.70
C ARG A 512 1.05 -12.16 5.71
N VAL A 513 1.76 -12.39 6.82
CA VAL A 513 2.73 -13.48 6.95
C VAL A 513 1.98 -14.80 7.06
N THR A 514 2.32 -15.75 6.18
CA THR A 514 1.69 -17.08 6.14
C THR A 514 2.48 -18.14 6.92
N VAL A 515 3.69 -17.81 7.39
CA VAL A 515 4.52 -18.70 8.20
C VAL A 515 4.07 -18.57 9.67
N PRO A 516 3.90 -19.69 10.41
CA PRO A 516 3.50 -19.65 11.82
C PRO A 516 4.36 -18.70 12.65
N GLY A 517 3.74 -18.05 13.63
CA GLY A 517 4.39 -17.02 14.44
C GLY A 517 3.45 -15.88 14.80
N TYR A 518 3.99 -14.76 15.26
CA TYR A 518 3.22 -13.58 15.62
C TYR A 518 3.93 -12.26 15.32
N THR A 519 3.15 -11.19 15.19
CA THR A 519 3.59 -9.80 15.09
C THR A 519 2.86 -8.96 16.13
N ASP A 520 3.61 -8.33 17.03
CA ASP A 520 3.13 -7.25 17.88
C ASP A 520 3.16 -5.95 17.08
N PHE A 521 2.08 -5.17 17.13
CA PHE A 521 2.00 -3.89 16.46
C PHE A 521 1.43 -2.79 17.36
N VAL A 522 1.79 -1.55 17.02
CA VAL A 522 1.28 -0.33 17.64
C VAL A 522 0.44 0.40 16.62
N MET A 523 -0.75 0.86 16.98
CA MET A 523 -1.51 1.81 16.19
C MET A 523 -1.44 3.19 16.86
N PHE A 524 -0.69 4.10 16.28
CA PHE A 524 -0.64 5.51 16.67
C PHE A 524 -1.82 6.25 16.04
N ILE A 525 -2.53 7.05 16.81
CA ILE A 525 -3.72 7.80 16.37
C ILE A 525 -3.38 9.29 16.41
N PHE A 526 -3.70 10.01 15.33
CA PHE A 526 -3.40 11.43 15.19
C PHE A 526 -4.68 12.22 14.93
N ASP A 527 -4.71 13.46 15.42
CA ASP A 527 -5.67 14.49 15.03
C ASP A 527 -4.95 15.74 14.50
N ALA A 528 -5.68 16.83 14.28
CA ALA A 528 -5.11 18.09 13.79
C ALA A 528 -4.03 18.71 14.71
N ASN A 529 -3.99 18.32 16.00
CA ASN A 529 -3.01 18.80 16.97
C ASN A 529 -1.76 17.91 17.06
N GLY A 530 -1.80 16.70 16.49
CA GLY A 530 -0.68 15.76 16.47
C GLY A 530 -1.08 14.38 16.98
N LEU A 531 -0.12 13.66 17.59
CA LEU A 531 -0.39 12.35 18.19
C LEU A 531 -1.38 12.52 19.35
N LEU A 532 -2.52 11.85 19.24
CA LEU A 532 -3.57 11.81 20.24
C LEU A 532 -3.31 10.70 21.27
N ASP A 533 -3.14 9.45 20.79
CA ASP A 533 -2.95 8.27 21.62
C ASP A 533 -2.35 7.11 20.81
N PHE A 534 -2.07 5.97 21.45
CA PHE A 534 -1.66 4.73 20.77
C PHE A 534 -2.24 3.48 21.44
N THR A 535 -2.41 2.41 20.66
CA THR A 535 -2.80 1.08 21.19
C THR A 535 -1.82 0.01 20.74
N CYS A 536 -1.58 -0.99 21.58
CA CYS A 536 -0.76 -2.16 21.26
C CYS A 536 -1.66 -3.38 21.05
N GLN A 537 -1.37 -4.17 20.02
CA GLN A 537 -2.08 -5.41 19.72
C GLN A 537 -1.13 -6.48 19.17
N LYS A 538 -1.59 -7.73 19.12
CA LYS A 538 -0.83 -8.89 18.60
C LYS A 538 -1.65 -9.62 17.55
N LEU A 539 -1.00 -9.99 16.45
CA LEU A 539 -1.57 -10.80 15.37
C LEU A 539 -0.71 -12.04 15.09
N GLY A 540 -1.33 -13.21 15.09
CA GLY A 540 -0.77 -14.44 14.53
C GLY A 540 -0.65 -14.39 13.01
N ALA A 541 -0.08 -15.45 12.43
CA ALA A 541 0.04 -15.61 10.99
C ALA A 541 -1.33 -15.62 10.29
N GLY A 542 -1.53 -14.79 9.27
CA GLY A 542 -2.80 -14.66 8.54
C GLY A 542 -3.95 -14.06 9.35
N GLN A 543 -3.70 -13.61 10.58
CA GLN A 543 -4.72 -13.10 11.48
C GLN A 543 -5.16 -11.68 11.08
N VAL A 544 -6.45 -11.37 11.24
CA VAL A 544 -7.02 -10.04 11.00
C VAL A 544 -7.65 -9.50 12.27
N GLU A 545 -7.22 -8.31 12.69
CA GLU A 545 -7.94 -7.49 13.67
C GLU A 545 -8.96 -6.62 12.95
N HIS A 546 -10.19 -6.58 13.47
CA HIS A 546 -11.23 -5.65 13.02
C HIS A 546 -11.53 -4.62 14.11
N ILE A 547 -11.33 -3.35 13.80
CA ILE A 547 -11.57 -2.21 14.68
C ILE A 547 -12.72 -1.39 14.09
N ASP A 548 -13.89 -1.45 14.73
CA ASP A 548 -15.05 -0.62 14.41
C ASP A 548 -15.01 0.66 15.24
N LEU A 549 -14.67 1.81 14.63
CA LEU A 549 -14.54 3.09 15.35
C LEU A 549 -15.85 3.52 16.02
N GLN A 550 -17.01 3.08 15.53
CA GLN A 550 -18.30 3.39 16.17
C GLN A 550 -18.33 2.85 17.60
N ARG A 551 -17.85 1.62 17.78
CA ARG A 551 -17.83 0.91 19.07
C ARG A 551 -16.54 1.10 19.85
N TRP A 552 -15.48 1.56 19.17
CA TRP A 552 -14.18 1.72 19.79
C TRP A 552 -14.15 2.91 20.75
N GLY A 553 -13.88 2.63 22.03
CA GLY A 553 -13.90 3.63 23.10
C GLY A 553 -12.68 4.55 23.16
N PHE A 554 -11.64 4.30 22.36
CA PHE A 554 -10.38 5.06 22.38
C PHE A 554 -10.46 6.42 21.70
N VAL A 555 -11.41 6.60 20.77
CA VAL A 555 -11.63 7.89 20.10
C VAL A 555 -13.04 8.40 20.35
N ASN A 556 -13.15 9.70 20.60
CA ASN A 556 -14.42 10.36 20.88
C ASN A 556 -15.26 10.54 19.61
N THR A 557 -16.57 10.63 19.79
CA THR A 557 -17.50 11.02 18.73
C THR A 557 -17.13 12.40 18.17
N GLY A 558 -17.06 12.52 16.85
CA GLY A 558 -16.54 13.69 16.15
C GLY A 558 -15.05 13.60 15.79
N PHE A 559 -14.38 12.49 16.10
CA PHE A 559 -12.99 12.27 15.69
C PHE A 559 -12.86 12.35 14.16
N ASN A 560 -11.87 13.12 13.72
CA ASN A 560 -11.45 13.24 12.33
C ASN A 560 -9.93 13.37 12.36
N GLY A 561 -9.25 12.35 11.84
CA GLY A 561 -7.82 12.22 12.01
C GLY A 561 -7.25 11.13 11.14
N SER A 562 -6.15 10.54 11.60
CA SER A 562 -5.43 9.48 10.89
C SER A 562 -4.80 8.51 11.87
N ALA A 563 -4.21 7.44 11.35
CA ALA A 563 -3.40 6.54 12.16
C ALA A 563 -2.18 6.02 11.40
N ILE A 564 -1.20 5.53 12.17
CA ILE A 564 -0.06 4.76 11.67
C ILE A 564 -0.02 3.45 12.46
N VAL A 565 -0.13 2.34 11.75
CA VAL A 565 0.08 1.00 12.27
C VAL A 565 1.55 0.63 12.05
N SER A 566 2.28 0.24 13.09
CA SER A 566 3.69 -0.10 13.00
C SER A 566 3.98 -1.40 13.74
N ALA A 567 4.62 -2.36 13.08
CA ALA A 567 5.13 -3.56 13.71
C ALA A 567 6.19 -3.17 14.76
N ALA A 568 5.96 -3.56 16.01
CA ALA A 568 6.85 -3.29 17.14
C ALA A 568 7.84 -4.45 17.36
N PHE A 569 7.36 -5.69 17.19
CA PHE A 569 8.12 -6.92 17.35
C PHE A 569 7.47 -8.02 16.50
N TRP A 570 8.25 -8.98 16.00
CA TRP A 570 7.71 -10.12 15.27
C TRP A 570 8.63 -11.34 15.40
N GLU A 571 8.01 -12.50 15.41
CA GLU A 571 8.67 -13.81 15.38
C GLU A 571 7.91 -14.70 14.40
N HIS A 572 8.49 -14.88 13.21
CA HIS A 572 7.97 -15.69 12.12
C HIS A 572 9.18 -16.32 11.43
N ASP A 573 9.71 -17.37 12.02
CA ASP A 573 10.96 -17.98 11.59
C ASP A 573 10.85 -18.62 10.19
N VAL A 574 11.68 -18.14 9.28
CA VAL A 574 11.84 -18.73 7.95
C VAL A 574 13.11 -19.55 7.94
N PHE A 575 12.97 -20.85 7.67
CA PHE A 575 14.09 -21.77 7.51
C PHE A 575 14.36 -22.06 6.04
N ASP A 576 15.63 -22.31 5.69
CA ASP A 576 16.02 -22.79 4.36
C ASP A 576 15.72 -24.30 4.20
N PRO A 577 15.91 -24.89 3.00
CA PRO A 577 15.68 -26.33 2.81
C PRO A 577 16.62 -27.23 3.63
N ALA A 578 17.74 -26.70 4.15
CA ALA A 578 18.66 -27.42 5.03
C ALA A 578 18.29 -27.29 6.52
N GLY A 579 17.22 -26.55 6.85
CA GLY A 579 16.73 -26.31 8.20
C GLY A 579 17.46 -25.19 8.95
N ALA A 580 18.31 -24.40 8.29
CA ALA A 580 18.95 -23.26 8.91
C ALA A 580 18.00 -22.05 8.93
N HIS A 581 17.94 -21.35 10.06
CA HIS A 581 17.17 -20.11 10.16
C HIS A 581 17.76 -19.05 9.23
N VAL A 582 16.91 -18.47 8.37
CA VAL A 582 17.26 -17.45 7.39
C VAL A 582 16.92 -16.06 7.91
N ARG A 583 15.70 -15.86 8.40
CA ARG A 583 15.19 -14.56 8.86
C ARG A 583 13.86 -14.70 9.61
N ASN A 584 13.45 -13.60 10.23
CA ASN A 584 12.12 -13.39 10.78
C ASN A 584 11.26 -12.52 9.85
N ALA A 585 10.17 -13.07 9.31
CA ALA A 585 9.32 -12.38 8.34
C ALA A 585 8.36 -11.38 9.01
N VAL A 586 8.12 -10.24 8.35
CA VAL A 586 7.13 -9.23 8.76
C VAL A 586 6.31 -8.80 7.55
N GLY A 587 5.02 -8.56 7.73
CA GLY A 587 4.16 -8.07 6.67
C GLY A 587 2.81 -7.64 7.19
N LEU A 588 2.66 -6.35 7.50
CA LEU A 588 1.38 -5.76 7.85
C LEU A 588 0.61 -5.33 6.60
N GLY A 589 -0.70 -5.31 6.69
CA GLY A 589 -1.58 -4.67 5.73
C GLY A 589 -2.74 -4.07 6.49
N ALA A 590 -3.37 -3.06 5.92
CA ALA A 590 -4.65 -2.61 6.44
C ALA A 590 -5.57 -2.14 5.33
N VAL A 591 -6.86 -2.13 5.65
CA VAL A 591 -7.91 -1.57 4.81
C VAL A 591 -8.77 -0.69 5.70
N VAL A 592 -9.10 0.50 5.21
CA VAL A 592 -10.12 1.36 5.81
C VAL A 592 -11.36 1.27 4.95
N MET A 593 -12.50 1.02 5.58
CA MET A 593 -13.81 1.14 4.94
C MET A 593 -14.58 2.24 5.65
N GLU A 594 -15.14 3.15 4.87
CA GLU A 594 -16.13 4.09 5.35
C GLU A 594 -17.49 3.73 4.77
N ARG A 595 -18.49 3.70 5.63
CA ARG A 595 -19.89 3.64 5.23
C ARG A 595 -20.54 4.91 5.75
N THR A 596 -21.25 5.62 4.89
CA THR A 596 -22.07 6.77 5.28
C THR A 596 -23.50 6.53 4.83
N ALA A 597 -24.44 7.37 5.26
CA ALA A 597 -25.83 7.28 4.80
C ALA A 597 -26.01 7.50 3.29
N VAL A 598 -24.99 8.05 2.60
CA VAL A 598 -25.09 8.49 1.19
C VAL A 598 -24.12 7.75 0.27
N ALA A 599 -23.03 7.17 0.80
CA ALA A 599 -22.05 6.40 0.03
C ALA A 599 -21.15 5.56 0.97
N ALA A 600 -20.69 4.43 0.48
CA ALA A 600 -19.54 3.71 1.01
C ALA A 600 -18.30 3.91 0.13
N SER A 601 -17.14 3.95 0.76
CA SER A 601 -15.83 3.94 0.11
C SER A 601 -14.88 3.05 0.90
N GLY A 602 -13.86 2.53 0.24
CA GLY A 602 -12.81 1.77 0.91
C GLY A 602 -11.53 1.87 0.11
N ALA A 603 -10.40 1.93 0.81
CA ALA A 603 -9.08 2.02 0.21
C ALA A 603 -8.10 1.09 0.94
N ALA A 604 -7.14 0.55 0.20
CA ALA A 604 -6.01 -0.12 0.82
C ALA A 604 -5.13 0.90 1.53
N ALA A 605 -4.54 0.51 2.65
CA ALA A 605 -3.65 1.37 3.41
C ALA A 605 -2.23 1.39 2.83
N PHE A 606 -1.48 2.46 3.10
CA PHE A 606 -0.17 2.70 2.49
C PHE A 606 0.91 1.98 3.25
N ALA A 607 1.58 1.05 2.60
CA ALA A 607 2.48 0.14 3.26
C ALA A 607 3.94 0.51 2.97
N PHE A 608 4.72 0.78 4.02
CA PHE A 608 6.12 1.18 3.92
C PHE A 608 7.04 0.07 4.45
N ARG A 609 8.15 -0.16 3.74
CA ARG A 609 9.17 -1.10 4.19
C ARG A 609 9.94 -0.49 5.35
N ARG A 610 10.12 -1.25 6.42
CA ARG A 610 10.94 -0.84 7.56
C ARG A 610 12.33 -1.46 7.43
N PRO A 611 13.42 -0.67 7.37
CA PRO A 611 14.77 -1.21 7.48
C PRO A 611 14.96 -1.87 8.84
N ALA A 612 15.65 -3.02 8.89
CA ALA A 612 16.01 -3.66 10.14
C ALA A 612 16.80 -2.67 11.03
N GLY A 613 16.33 -2.41 12.25
CA GLY A 613 16.96 -1.49 13.20
C GLY A 613 16.57 -0.01 13.06
N ALA A 614 15.68 0.37 12.14
CA ALA A 614 15.22 1.76 12.03
C ALA A 614 14.42 2.19 13.28
N PRO A 615 14.67 3.41 13.83
CA PRO A 615 13.91 3.93 14.96
C PRO A 615 12.42 4.04 14.60
N PRO A 616 11.51 3.90 15.59
CA PRO A 616 10.07 4.07 15.34
C PRO A 616 9.77 5.47 14.80
N ILE A 617 8.71 5.59 13.97
CA ILE A 617 8.26 6.86 13.37
C ILE A 617 8.04 7.95 14.43
N VAL A 618 7.57 7.50 15.59
CA VAL A 618 7.46 8.30 16.80
C VAL A 618 8.54 7.82 17.74
N SER A 619 9.38 8.72 18.26
CA SER A 619 10.47 8.45 19.23
C SER A 619 9.99 7.87 20.58
N LEU A 620 8.70 7.61 20.72
CA LEU A 620 8.11 6.82 21.78
C LEU A 620 8.52 5.36 21.60
N ARG A 621 9.36 4.85 22.50
CA ARG A 621 9.41 3.41 22.82
C ARG A 621 8.05 3.03 23.40
N ALA A 622 7.06 2.81 22.54
CA ALA A 622 5.88 2.06 22.92
C ALA A 622 6.36 0.66 23.29
N LEU A 623 6.41 0.36 24.58
CA LEU A 623 6.74 -0.96 25.11
C LEU A 623 5.56 -1.89 24.85
N CYS A 624 5.28 -2.21 23.59
CA CYS A 624 4.27 -3.21 23.21
C CYS A 624 4.76 -4.65 23.43
N GLY A 625 5.65 -4.84 24.41
CA GLY A 625 6.11 -6.17 24.80
C GLY A 625 5.16 -6.77 25.83
N SER A 626 4.49 -7.86 25.46
CA SER A 626 4.33 -8.93 26.44
C SER A 626 5.75 -9.43 26.75
N PRO A 627 6.16 -9.62 28.03
CA PRO A 627 7.40 -10.34 28.28
C PRO A 627 7.34 -11.67 27.52
N PRO A 628 8.46 -12.16 26.95
CA PRO A 628 8.45 -13.47 26.33
C PRO A 628 7.89 -14.45 27.37
N LEU A 629 6.87 -15.22 26.99
CA LEU A 629 6.58 -16.44 27.72
C LEU A 629 7.89 -17.22 27.61
N LEU A 630 8.61 -17.31 28.73
CA LEU A 630 9.78 -18.17 28.85
C LEU A 630 9.41 -19.50 28.19
N PRO A 631 10.24 -20.02 27.26
CA PRO A 631 9.94 -21.29 26.63
C PRO A 631 9.68 -22.28 27.76
N THR A 632 8.46 -22.82 27.82
CA THR A 632 8.16 -23.96 28.67
C THR A 632 9.22 -24.99 28.30
N PRO A 633 10.10 -25.41 29.22
CA PRO A 633 11.17 -26.33 28.87
C PRO A 633 10.51 -27.53 28.20
N THR A 634 10.91 -27.78 26.95
CA THR A 634 10.53 -28.98 26.22
C THR A 634 10.74 -30.16 27.17
N PRO A 635 9.71 -30.97 27.49
CA PRO A 635 9.92 -32.13 28.33
C PRO A 635 10.98 -32.97 27.62
N ALA A 636 12.15 -33.08 28.27
CA ALA A 636 13.24 -33.90 27.77
C ALA A 636 12.68 -35.29 27.46
N ALA A 637 12.96 -35.76 26.24
CA ALA A 637 12.61 -37.12 25.85
C ALA A 637 13.09 -38.07 26.96
N PRO A 638 12.21 -38.93 27.53
CA PRO A 638 12.63 -39.81 28.59
C PRO A 638 13.72 -40.74 28.07
N PRO A 639 14.82 -40.95 28.81
CA PRO A 639 15.90 -41.81 28.37
C PRO A 639 15.36 -43.21 28.11
N THR A 640 15.76 -43.76 26.97
CA THR A 640 15.41 -45.10 26.50
C THR A 640 15.83 -46.12 27.56
N ARG A 641 14.85 -46.72 28.25
CA ARG A 641 15.12 -47.77 29.24
C ARG A 641 15.48 -49.07 28.51
N VAL A 642 16.67 -49.60 28.83
CA VAL A 642 17.09 -50.96 28.52
C VAL A 642 16.13 -51.96 29.18
N PRO A 643 15.67 -53.02 28.49
CA PRO A 643 14.71 -53.97 29.05
C PRO A 643 15.40 -54.91 30.05
N SER A 644 14.75 -55.13 31.18
CA SER A 644 15.11 -56.18 32.16
C SER A 644 13.87 -56.50 33.02
N PRO A 645 13.82 -57.71 33.60
CA PRO A 645 12.88 -58.74 33.17
C PRO A 645 11.59 -58.76 33.99
N THR A 646 10.55 -59.35 33.40
CA THR A 646 9.26 -59.68 34.04
C THR A 646 9.45 -60.55 35.29
N PRO A 647 8.78 -60.20 36.41
CA PRO A 647 8.00 -61.24 37.09
C PRO A 647 6.63 -60.77 37.64
N GLU A 648 5.65 -61.62 37.35
CA GLU A 648 4.55 -62.12 38.20
C GLU A 648 3.46 -61.19 38.80
N ARG A 649 2.22 -61.43 38.34
CA ARG A 649 0.90 -61.08 38.93
C ARG A 649 0.65 -61.99 40.15
N PRO A 650 -0.13 -61.65 41.22
CA PRO A 650 -1.56 -61.21 41.19
C PRO A 650 -1.97 -60.35 42.45
N PRO A 651 -3.26 -60.19 42.87
CA PRO A 651 -4.57 -60.29 42.21
C PRO A 651 -5.43 -59.00 42.29
N THR A 652 -6.53 -59.08 41.54
CA THR A 652 -7.69 -58.21 41.31
C THR A 652 -8.41 -57.63 42.54
N ALA A 653 -8.89 -56.38 42.43
CA ALA A 653 -10.07 -55.88 43.16
C ALA A 653 -10.96 -55.02 42.23
N ALA A 654 -12.27 -55.18 42.40
CA ALA A 654 -13.36 -54.87 41.48
C ALA A 654 -13.83 -53.39 41.52
N PRO A 655 -14.67 -52.95 40.55
CA PRO A 655 -14.97 -51.54 40.30
C PRO A 655 -16.16 -51.01 41.12
N THR A 656 -16.08 -49.76 41.56
CA THR A 656 -17.21 -49.06 42.17
C THR A 656 -17.92 -48.19 41.14
N VAL A 657 -19.11 -48.65 40.74
CA VAL A 657 -20.10 -47.89 39.97
C VAL A 657 -20.83 -46.94 40.92
N ARG A 658 -21.06 -45.69 40.51
CA ARG A 658 -22.17 -44.87 41.02
C ARG A 658 -22.93 -44.23 39.87
N LEU A 659 -24.22 -44.55 39.82
CA LEU A 659 -25.20 -44.10 38.84
C LEU A 659 -26.50 -43.81 39.61
N ALA A 660 -27.08 -42.62 39.43
CA ALA A 660 -28.52 -42.24 39.46
C ALA A 660 -28.62 -40.70 39.71
N LEU A 661 -29.11 -39.82 38.82
CA LEU A 661 -30.43 -39.62 38.17
C LEU A 661 -31.50 -38.91 39.07
N PRO A 662 -32.52 -38.22 38.48
CA PRO A 662 -32.84 -36.79 38.72
C PRO A 662 -34.26 -36.51 39.28
N TRP A 663 -34.59 -35.23 39.56
CA TRP A 663 -35.97 -34.69 39.74
C TRP A 663 -35.93 -33.13 39.64
N ALA A 664 -36.54 -32.45 38.64
CA ALA A 664 -37.89 -31.79 38.57
C ALA A 664 -38.15 -30.71 39.68
N SER A 665 -38.87 -29.59 39.57
CA SER A 665 -39.80 -28.95 38.61
C SER A 665 -40.25 -27.55 39.15
N GLY A 666 -40.60 -26.60 38.27
CA GLY A 666 -41.57 -25.47 38.49
C GLY A 666 -41.05 -24.19 39.18
N GLY A 667 -41.46 -22.95 38.86
CA GLY A 667 -42.41 -22.41 37.89
C GLY A 667 -42.65 -20.90 38.12
N ALA A 668 -43.23 -20.25 37.10
CA ALA A 668 -44.03 -19.00 37.07
C ALA A 668 -43.39 -17.59 37.20
N ALA A 669 -43.90 -16.72 36.30
CA ALA A 669 -43.65 -15.28 36.10
C ALA A 669 -44.49 -14.41 37.07
N PRO A 670 -44.48 -13.06 36.99
CA PRO A 670 -44.87 -12.26 35.81
C PRO A 670 -43.74 -11.45 35.16
#